data_AF-A0A6L9EV39-F1
#
_entry.id   AF-A0A6L9EV39-F1
#
_cell.length_a   1.000
_cell.length_b   1.000
_cell.length_c   1.000
_cell.angle_alpha   90.00
_cell.angle_beta   90.00
_cell.angle_gamma   90.00
#
_symmetry.space_group_name_H-M   'P 1'
#
loop_
_entity.id
_entity.type
_entity.pdbx_description
1 polymer ?
#
loop_
_entity_poly.entity_id
_entity_poly.type
_entity_poly.pdbx_seq_one_letter_code
_entity_poly.pdbx_strand_id
1 'polypeptide(L)'
;MQSFRTEIENPIVEKDIIELEKKIHLFNEGKIDEEGFRSLRLARGVYGQRQEGVQMIRIKIPYGKVTGEQLRRISEVSDEFSTGRLHITTRQDIQIHYVSLERTPELWAQLERDAITLREACGNTVRNITASETAGIDVDEPFDVTPYADAMFKFFLRNPVNQAMGRKFKISFSSNEKDTALSYIHDLGFIPKIKDGKRGFKVMLAGGLGSQPRHADVAYEFLEEDKIIPFTEGVLRVFDRHGERAKRLKARMKFLLKDIGLEAFIKLVEEQQLALSNQTYKIETSGYEPVLNTNVTAPEVVIEDQAAFEAWKQTNLIPQKQDGFFSIGIKVKLGDFYTDKARALANLVEKYAANELRFSLRQDILIRHVREDLVPFFYQELNKLGFTAIGYNTILDITACPGTDTCNLGIASSTGTAEVLENVIKAEYPQFIGKDDLTIKISGCMNACGQHNMAQIGFQGMSINSNKMVAPALQILLGGGVLGDGQGRFADKVIKIPSKRGPQALRLILDDFEQNANTGETFVDYYVRQGEKYFYEFLKPLSDTTNLVEDDFIDWGHNKPYIKAVGIGECAGVVIDLVATLLFESEEKLDNAKEAFNEGRYADSIYHSYTSYINTAKALLLGENKKTNTQAGIVKQFDELFVETNKINVEGSFADVVYQINKNEPTEAFAAQYLDQAERFYKKADAFRKQEVEHAS
;
A
#
# COMPACT_ATOMS: atom_id res chain seq x y z
N MET A 1 -26.81 3.20 -17.40
CA MET A 1 -27.81 2.23 -16.89
C MET A 1 -28.29 2.71 -15.53
N GLN A 2 -29.59 2.67 -15.23
CA GLN A 2 -30.13 3.13 -13.92
C GLN A 2 -30.23 2.01 -12.87
N SER A 3 -29.83 0.77 -13.18
CA SER A 3 -30.22 -0.42 -12.39
C SER A 3 -29.55 -0.59 -11.03
N PHE A 4 -28.40 0.06 -10.76
CA PHE A 4 -27.69 -0.12 -9.48
C PHE A 4 -28.01 0.94 -8.42
N ARG A 5 -28.73 2.02 -8.77
CA ARG A 5 -28.91 3.20 -7.90
C ARG A 5 -29.87 2.95 -6.73
N THR A 6 -30.75 1.97 -6.83
CA THR A 6 -31.80 1.74 -5.82
C THR A 6 -31.34 0.95 -4.59
N GLU A 7 -30.08 0.48 -4.55
CA GLU A 7 -29.59 -0.46 -3.53
C GLU A 7 -28.37 0.05 -2.75
N ILE A 8 -27.89 1.27 -2.99
CA ILE A 8 -26.76 1.85 -2.24
C ILE A 8 -27.31 2.75 -1.12
N GLU A 9 -27.07 2.37 0.13
CA GLU A 9 -27.57 3.11 1.29
C GLU A 9 -26.75 4.37 1.62
N ASN A 10 -25.48 4.42 1.20
CA ASN A 10 -24.58 5.55 1.49
C ASN A 10 -24.51 6.55 0.32
N PRO A 11 -25.03 7.78 0.46
CA PRO A 11 -25.10 8.76 -0.63
C PRO A 11 -23.73 9.24 -1.11
N ILE A 12 -22.71 9.23 -0.24
CA ILE A 12 -21.34 9.61 -0.60
C ILE A 12 -20.72 8.55 -1.53
N VAL A 13 -20.98 7.28 -1.25
CA VAL A 13 -20.54 6.14 -2.07
C VAL A 13 -21.23 6.17 -3.44
N GLU A 14 -22.54 6.44 -3.46
CA GLU A 14 -23.29 6.58 -4.71
C GLU A 14 -22.69 7.69 -5.60
N LYS A 15 -22.38 8.86 -5.02
CA LYS A 15 -21.73 9.98 -5.71
C LYS A 15 -20.39 9.57 -6.33
N ASP A 16 -19.54 8.91 -5.56
CA ASP A 16 -18.22 8.41 -5.97
C ASP A 16 -18.31 7.48 -7.20
N ILE A 17 -19.30 6.58 -7.20
CA ILE A 17 -19.54 5.59 -8.27
C ILE A 17 -20.10 6.27 -9.53
N ILE A 18 -21.07 7.17 -9.36
CA ILE A 18 -21.65 7.94 -10.47
C ILE A 18 -20.58 8.83 -11.12
N GLU A 19 -19.71 9.42 -10.33
CA GLU A 19 -18.59 10.23 -10.85
C GLU A 19 -17.64 9.37 -11.69
N LEU A 20 -17.31 8.15 -11.23
CA LEU A 20 -16.50 7.20 -12.01
C LEU A 20 -17.17 6.85 -13.34
N GLU A 21 -18.46 6.48 -13.32
CA GLU A 21 -19.24 6.16 -14.53
C GLU A 21 -19.21 7.34 -15.52
N LYS A 22 -19.50 8.56 -15.05
CA LYS A 22 -19.47 9.77 -15.88
C LYS A 22 -18.10 10.01 -16.50
N LYS A 23 -17.02 9.85 -15.74
CA LYS A 23 -15.65 10.11 -16.20
C LYS A 23 -15.15 9.05 -17.18
N ILE A 24 -15.58 7.79 -17.02
CA ILE A 24 -15.37 6.73 -18.02
C ILE A 24 -16.04 7.14 -19.35
N HIS A 25 -17.30 7.59 -19.30
CA HIS A 25 -18.01 8.01 -20.51
C HIS A 25 -17.34 9.20 -21.21
N LEU A 26 -16.95 10.22 -20.46
CA LEU A 26 -16.20 11.35 -21.00
C LEU A 26 -14.86 10.94 -21.61
N PHE A 27 -14.19 9.93 -21.03
CA PHE A 27 -12.91 9.42 -21.54
C PHE A 27 -13.10 8.71 -22.88
N ASN A 28 -14.12 7.86 -22.99
CA ASN A 28 -14.45 7.18 -24.23
C ASN A 28 -14.88 8.15 -25.35
N GLU A 29 -15.49 9.28 -25.00
CA GLU A 29 -15.84 10.35 -25.94
C GLU A 29 -14.66 11.27 -26.30
N GLY A 30 -13.47 11.07 -25.71
CA GLY A 30 -12.29 11.92 -25.92
C GLY A 30 -12.39 13.30 -25.28
N LYS A 31 -13.29 13.49 -24.31
CA LYS A 31 -13.54 14.78 -23.62
C LYS A 31 -12.70 14.97 -22.35
N ILE A 32 -12.05 13.92 -21.86
CA ILE A 32 -11.04 13.97 -20.80
C ILE A 32 -9.80 13.24 -21.27
N ASP A 33 -8.63 13.79 -20.94
CA ASP A 33 -7.36 13.20 -21.30
C ASP A 33 -7.03 11.97 -20.42
N GLU A 34 -6.06 11.19 -20.87
CA GLU A 34 -5.64 9.97 -20.18
C GLU A 34 -5.07 10.23 -18.78
N GLU A 35 -4.36 11.33 -18.55
CA GLU A 35 -3.77 11.63 -17.24
C GLU A 35 -4.83 12.02 -16.20
N GLY A 36 -5.74 12.93 -16.57
CA GLY A 36 -6.87 13.33 -15.73
C GLY A 36 -7.74 12.13 -15.37
N PHE A 37 -8.10 11.31 -16.35
CA PHE A 37 -8.87 10.09 -16.13
C PHE A 37 -8.11 9.07 -15.26
N ARG A 38 -6.82 8.84 -15.54
CA ARG A 38 -5.97 7.93 -14.77
C ARG A 38 -5.88 8.35 -13.30
N SER A 39 -5.65 9.62 -13.00
CA SER A 39 -5.59 10.11 -11.61
C SER A 39 -6.87 9.76 -10.85
N LEU A 40 -8.02 10.00 -11.48
CA LEU A 40 -9.35 9.78 -10.90
C LEU A 40 -9.65 8.30 -10.64
N ARG A 41 -9.44 7.43 -11.63
CA ARG A 41 -9.73 5.99 -11.50
C ARG A 41 -8.76 5.28 -10.56
N LEU A 42 -7.50 5.73 -10.52
CA LEU A 42 -6.51 5.21 -9.57
C LEU A 42 -6.92 5.48 -8.12
N ALA A 43 -7.46 6.66 -7.81
CA ALA A 43 -8.00 6.97 -6.48
C ALA A 43 -9.23 6.11 -6.11
N ARG A 44 -9.78 5.35 -7.06
CA ARG A 44 -10.92 4.43 -6.90
C ARG A 44 -10.52 2.97 -7.11
N GLY A 45 -9.23 2.65 -6.92
CA GLY A 45 -8.74 1.27 -6.97
C GLY A 45 -8.67 0.64 -8.35
N VAL A 46 -8.99 1.38 -9.43
CA VAL A 46 -9.00 0.89 -10.82
C VAL A 46 -7.66 1.19 -11.49
N TYR A 47 -6.89 0.14 -11.77
CA TYR A 47 -5.54 0.22 -12.30
C TYR A 47 -5.46 -0.57 -13.62
N GLY A 48 -4.89 -0.01 -14.67
CA GLY A 48 -4.65 -0.74 -15.91
C GLY A 48 -3.52 -1.74 -15.72
N GLN A 49 -3.68 -2.88 -16.36
CA GLN A 49 -2.71 -3.97 -16.31
C GLN A 49 -1.95 -4.07 -17.64
N ARG A 50 -1.10 -5.08 -17.77
CA ARG A 50 -0.29 -5.32 -18.96
C ARG A 50 -1.11 -5.65 -20.21
N GLN A 51 -2.26 -6.26 -20.00
CA GLN A 51 -3.20 -6.62 -21.06
C GLN A 51 -4.12 -5.44 -21.37
N GLU A 52 -4.31 -5.14 -22.66
CA GLU A 52 -5.16 -4.04 -23.11
C GLU A 52 -6.65 -4.30 -22.84
N GLY A 53 -7.42 -3.22 -22.67
CA GLY A 53 -8.89 -3.29 -22.51
C GLY A 53 -9.38 -3.76 -21.13
N VAL A 54 -8.49 -4.17 -20.23
CA VAL A 54 -8.84 -4.70 -18.92
C VAL A 54 -8.06 -4.04 -17.79
N GLN A 55 -8.61 -4.14 -16.58
CA GLN A 55 -8.12 -3.48 -15.37
C GLN A 55 -7.89 -4.50 -14.25
N MET A 56 -6.90 -4.22 -13.42
CA MET A 56 -6.76 -4.74 -12.07
C MET A 56 -7.54 -3.83 -11.11
N ILE A 57 -8.36 -4.44 -10.27
CA ILE A 57 -9.10 -3.76 -9.22
C ILE A 57 -8.47 -4.13 -7.89
N ARG A 58 -8.09 -3.11 -7.11
CA ARG A 58 -7.61 -3.30 -5.75
C ARG A 58 -8.69 -2.94 -4.75
N ILE A 59 -9.04 -3.92 -3.93
CA ILE A 59 -10.01 -3.81 -2.84
C ILE A 59 -9.24 -3.43 -1.57
N LYS A 60 -9.60 -2.30 -0.94
CA LYS A 60 -8.94 -1.82 0.27
C LYS A 60 -9.48 -2.60 1.47
N ILE A 61 -8.62 -3.36 2.14
CA ILE A 61 -9.00 -4.20 3.28
C ILE A 61 -8.23 -3.73 4.52
N PRO A 62 -8.78 -2.76 5.29
CA PRO A 62 -8.12 -2.19 6.46
C PRO A 62 -7.58 -3.26 7.39
N TYR A 63 -6.28 -3.15 7.71
CA TYR A 63 -5.55 -4.04 8.63
C TYR A 63 -5.77 -5.54 8.34
N GLY A 64 -6.05 -5.86 7.06
CA GLY A 64 -6.28 -7.21 6.55
C GLY A 64 -7.57 -7.89 7.03
N LYS A 65 -8.48 -7.20 7.74
CA LYS A 65 -9.70 -7.80 8.28
C LYS A 65 -10.71 -8.15 7.19
N VAL A 66 -11.17 -9.39 7.15
CA VAL A 66 -12.32 -9.79 6.32
C VAL A 66 -13.23 -10.73 7.10
N THR A 67 -14.54 -10.51 7.01
CA THR A 67 -15.56 -11.45 7.54
C THR A 67 -15.97 -12.49 6.48
N GLY A 68 -16.67 -13.54 6.88
CA GLY A 68 -17.21 -14.53 5.95
C GLY A 68 -18.13 -13.93 4.89
N GLU A 69 -18.99 -12.97 5.28
CA GLU A 69 -19.89 -12.24 4.38
C GLU A 69 -19.10 -11.43 3.35
N GLN A 70 -18.10 -10.69 3.81
CA GLN A 70 -17.24 -9.89 2.93
C GLN A 70 -16.46 -10.79 1.96
N LEU A 71 -15.94 -11.93 2.42
CA LEU A 71 -15.22 -12.86 1.55
C LEU A 71 -16.15 -13.48 0.49
N ARG A 72 -17.41 -13.79 0.84
CA ARG A 72 -18.44 -14.23 -0.11
C ARG A 72 -18.76 -13.13 -1.13
N ARG A 73 -18.96 -11.89 -0.71
CA ARG A 73 -19.18 -10.76 -1.62
C ARG A 73 -18.03 -10.55 -2.59
N ILE A 74 -16.78 -10.56 -2.10
CA ILE A 74 -15.59 -10.47 -2.95
C ILE A 74 -15.54 -11.63 -3.95
N SER A 75 -15.96 -12.82 -3.53
CA SER A 75 -16.01 -14.00 -4.39
C SER A 75 -17.06 -13.88 -5.49
N GLU A 76 -18.28 -13.47 -5.16
CA GLU A 76 -19.37 -13.21 -6.13
C GLU A 76 -18.94 -12.18 -7.18
N VAL A 77 -18.31 -11.09 -6.73
CA VAL A 77 -17.79 -10.05 -7.62
C VAL A 77 -16.66 -10.58 -8.51
N SER A 78 -15.75 -11.41 -7.99
CA SER A 78 -14.66 -11.98 -8.78
C SER A 78 -15.17 -12.99 -9.82
N ASP A 79 -16.22 -13.75 -9.50
CA ASP A 79 -16.85 -14.69 -10.43
C ASP A 79 -17.58 -13.95 -11.57
N GLU A 80 -18.27 -12.85 -11.26
CA GLU A 80 -19.10 -12.10 -12.23
C GLU A 80 -18.30 -11.15 -13.13
N PHE A 81 -17.29 -10.48 -12.58
CA PHE A 81 -16.58 -9.39 -13.28
C PHE A 81 -15.12 -9.72 -13.64
N SER A 82 -14.58 -10.81 -13.10
CA SER A 82 -13.17 -11.19 -13.21
C SER A 82 -13.06 -12.67 -13.60
N THR A 83 -12.06 -13.37 -13.09
CA THR A 83 -11.72 -14.76 -13.45
C THR A 83 -11.83 -15.71 -12.26
N GLY A 84 -12.53 -15.32 -11.18
CA GLY A 84 -12.61 -16.10 -9.94
C GLY A 84 -11.28 -16.23 -9.16
N ARG A 85 -10.24 -15.48 -9.53
CA ARG A 85 -8.93 -15.48 -8.84
C ARG A 85 -8.85 -14.30 -7.87
N LEU A 86 -8.45 -14.57 -6.63
CA LEU A 86 -8.21 -13.59 -5.58
C LEU A 86 -6.72 -13.55 -5.26
N HIS A 87 -6.10 -12.37 -5.35
CA HIS A 87 -4.68 -12.18 -5.05
C HIS A 87 -4.47 -11.33 -3.80
N ILE A 88 -3.84 -11.91 -2.78
CA ILE A 88 -3.47 -11.22 -1.54
C ILE A 88 -2.19 -10.41 -1.77
N THR A 89 -2.21 -9.15 -1.35
CA THR A 89 -1.07 -8.25 -1.53
C THR A 89 -0.21 -8.13 -0.28
N THR A 90 1.03 -7.66 -0.44
CA THR A 90 1.94 -7.29 0.67
C THR A 90 1.48 -6.08 1.50
N ARG A 91 0.25 -5.59 1.26
CA ARG A 91 -0.45 -4.58 2.07
C ARG A 91 -1.81 -5.07 2.55
N GLN A 92 -2.02 -6.39 2.60
CA GLN A 92 -3.22 -7.03 3.14
C GLN A 92 -4.51 -6.74 2.35
N ASP A 93 -4.40 -6.09 1.19
CA ASP A 93 -5.51 -5.91 0.23
C ASP A 93 -5.72 -7.16 -0.63
N ILE A 94 -6.88 -7.23 -1.29
CA ILE A 94 -7.17 -8.18 -2.38
C ILE A 94 -7.08 -7.47 -3.74
N GLN A 95 -6.55 -8.16 -4.74
CA GLN A 95 -6.60 -7.77 -6.14
C GLN A 95 -7.35 -8.81 -6.97
N ILE A 96 -8.25 -8.32 -7.82
CA ILE A 96 -8.86 -9.08 -8.92
C ILE A 96 -8.41 -8.45 -10.24
N HIS A 97 -8.31 -9.26 -11.29
CA HIS A 97 -7.67 -8.86 -12.57
C HIS A 97 -8.62 -9.09 -13.74
N TYR A 98 -8.27 -8.61 -14.93
CA TYR A 98 -9.06 -8.81 -16.15
C TYR A 98 -10.47 -8.21 -16.10
N VAL A 99 -10.69 -7.18 -15.30
CA VAL A 99 -12.00 -6.52 -15.18
C VAL A 99 -12.19 -5.52 -16.32
N SER A 100 -13.35 -5.53 -16.97
CA SER A 100 -13.72 -4.52 -17.96
C SER A 100 -13.85 -3.13 -17.31
N LEU A 101 -13.24 -2.11 -17.90
CA LEU A 101 -13.30 -0.73 -17.40
C LEU A 101 -14.74 -0.24 -17.24
N GLU A 102 -15.59 -0.50 -18.24
CA GLU A 102 -17.00 -0.06 -18.27
C GLU A 102 -17.83 -0.65 -17.12
N ARG A 103 -17.47 -1.84 -16.63
CA ARG A 103 -18.20 -2.53 -15.56
C ARG A 103 -17.69 -2.19 -14.16
N THR A 104 -16.63 -1.37 -14.05
CA THR A 104 -16.07 -1.00 -12.73
C THR A 104 -17.03 -0.25 -11.81
N PRO A 105 -17.94 0.62 -12.28
CA PRO A 105 -18.94 1.23 -11.40
C PRO A 105 -19.92 0.21 -10.81
N GLU A 106 -20.41 -0.72 -11.64
CA GLU A 106 -21.32 -1.79 -11.21
C GLU A 106 -20.65 -2.73 -10.20
N LEU A 107 -19.41 -3.13 -10.49
CA LEU A 107 -18.57 -3.92 -9.60
C LEU A 107 -18.43 -3.27 -8.23
N TRP A 108 -18.08 -1.98 -8.21
CA TRP A 108 -17.89 -1.24 -6.97
C TRP A 108 -19.20 -1.13 -6.19
N ALA A 109 -20.32 -0.88 -6.87
CA ALA A 109 -21.65 -0.86 -6.26
C ALA A 109 -22.00 -2.19 -5.57
N GLN A 110 -21.59 -3.35 -6.10
CA GLN A 110 -21.82 -4.63 -5.45
C GLN A 110 -20.97 -4.79 -4.18
N LEU A 111 -19.68 -4.44 -4.23
CA LEU A 111 -18.78 -4.53 -3.07
C LEU A 111 -19.28 -3.68 -1.89
N GLU A 112 -19.77 -2.47 -2.15
CA GLU A 112 -20.18 -1.52 -1.10
C GLU A 112 -21.43 -1.99 -0.31
N ARG A 113 -22.18 -2.99 -0.82
CA ARG A 113 -23.31 -3.60 -0.09
C ARG A 113 -22.89 -4.29 1.21
N ASP A 114 -21.64 -4.75 1.27
CA ASP A 114 -21.05 -5.38 2.47
C ASP A 114 -19.92 -4.51 3.05
N ALA A 115 -20.02 -3.19 2.86
CA ALA A 115 -19.07 -2.17 3.33
C ALA A 115 -17.63 -2.39 2.84
N ILE A 116 -17.46 -2.95 1.63
CA ILE A 116 -16.16 -3.15 0.99
C ILE A 116 -15.90 -2.02 0.00
N THR A 117 -14.80 -1.28 0.20
CA THR A 117 -14.50 -0.11 -0.63
C THR A 117 -13.26 -0.28 -1.52
N LEU A 118 -13.29 0.38 -2.68
CA LEU A 118 -12.12 0.55 -3.56
C LEU A 118 -11.42 1.90 -3.35
N ARG A 119 -12.06 2.80 -2.59
CA ARG A 119 -11.62 4.19 -2.46
C ARG A 119 -10.23 4.24 -1.82
N GLU A 120 -9.32 4.95 -2.49
CA GLU A 120 -7.93 5.21 -2.08
C GLU A 120 -7.04 3.95 -1.97
N ALA A 121 -7.47 2.81 -2.51
CA ALA A 121 -6.61 1.62 -2.59
C ALA A 121 -5.35 1.88 -3.46
N CYS A 122 -5.50 2.75 -4.46
CA CYS A 122 -4.47 3.17 -5.41
C CYS A 122 -4.36 4.71 -5.46
N GLY A 123 -3.62 5.27 -6.42
CA GLY A 123 -3.47 6.72 -6.55
C GLY A 123 -2.46 7.36 -5.59
N ASN A 124 -2.48 8.70 -5.56
CA ASN A 124 -1.66 9.53 -4.67
C ASN A 124 -2.45 9.91 -3.41
N THR A 125 -2.85 8.87 -2.67
CA THR A 125 -3.70 8.95 -1.50
C THR A 125 -3.05 8.23 -0.32
N VAL A 126 -3.71 8.26 0.85
CA VAL A 126 -3.42 7.32 1.94
C VAL A 126 -3.88 5.93 1.51
N ARG A 127 -2.92 5.01 1.37
CA ARG A 127 -3.17 3.61 0.99
C ARG A 127 -3.80 2.84 2.15
N ASN A 128 -3.99 1.54 1.95
CA ASN A 128 -4.45 0.68 3.03
C ASN A 128 -3.61 0.87 4.31
N ILE A 129 -4.31 0.98 5.45
CA ILE A 129 -3.71 1.03 6.78
C ILE A 129 -3.40 -0.42 7.14
N THR A 130 -2.13 -0.77 7.23
CA THR A 130 -1.72 -2.15 7.52
C THR A 130 -1.51 -2.33 9.02
N ALA A 131 -1.76 -3.53 9.53
CA ALA A 131 -1.38 -3.88 10.90
C ALA A 131 -0.79 -5.29 10.93
N SER A 132 -0.06 -5.61 12.00
CA SER A 132 0.30 -6.99 12.31
C SER A 132 -0.95 -7.88 12.27
N GLU A 133 -0.91 -9.00 11.54
CA GLU A 133 -2.07 -9.88 11.43
C GLU A 133 -2.49 -10.51 12.76
N THR A 134 -1.59 -10.52 13.75
CA THR A 134 -1.82 -10.99 15.12
C THR A 134 -2.36 -9.91 16.07
N ALA A 135 -2.61 -8.67 15.62
CA ALA A 135 -3.17 -7.62 16.47
C ALA A 135 -4.47 -8.08 17.16
N GLY A 136 -4.54 -7.93 18.48
CA GLY A 136 -5.67 -8.36 19.31
C GLY A 136 -5.58 -9.81 19.81
N ILE A 137 -4.62 -10.60 19.33
CA ILE A 137 -4.41 -12.00 19.74
C ILE A 137 -2.95 -12.31 20.11
N ASP A 138 -2.02 -11.42 19.77
CA ASP A 138 -0.60 -11.54 20.06
C ASP A 138 -0.36 -11.63 21.57
N VAL A 139 0.48 -12.57 22.00
CA VAL A 139 0.78 -12.80 23.42
C VAL A 139 1.68 -11.73 24.02
N ASP A 140 2.42 -11.00 23.18
CA ASP A 140 3.41 -10.00 23.58
C ASP A 140 2.91 -8.56 23.35
N GLU A 141 1.68 -8.35 22.88
CA GLU A 141 1.19 -6.98 22.60
C GLU A 141 0.89 -6.20 23.89
N PRO A 142 1.38 -4.94 24.01
CA PRO A 142 1.02 -4.08 25.14
C PRO A 142 -0.49 -3.78 25.21
N PHE A 143 -1.12 -3.62 24.06
CA PHE A 143 -2.57 -3.46 23.87
C PHE A 143 -2.93 -3.73 22.41
N ASP A 144 -4.20 -4.05 22.13
CA ASP A 144 -4.68 -4.30 20.76
C ASP A 144 -4.64 -3.02 19.93
N VAL A 145 -3.91 -3.04 18.82
CA VAL A 145 -3.78 -1.90 17.90
C VAL A 145 -4.91 -1.81 16.85
N THR A 146 -5.78 -2.81 16.76
CA THR A 146 -6.89 -2.89 15.81
C THR A 146 -7.80 -1.65 15.84
N PRO A 147 -8.25 -1.14 17.00
CA PRO A 147 -9.11 0.05 17.05
C PRO A 147 -8.45 1.30 16.45
N TYR A 148 -7.15 1.43 16.62
CA TYR A 148 -6.38 2.58 16.15
C TYR A 148 -6.15 2.53 14.64
N ALA A 149 -5.86 1.34 14.09
CA ALA A 149 -5.76 1.14 12.65
C ALA A 149 -7.10 1.39 11.94
N ASP A 150 -8.22 0.95 12.54
CA ASP A 150 -9.57 1.16 12.02
C ASP A 150 -9.98 2.64 12.10
N ALA A 151 -9.73 3.32 13.22
CA ALA A 151 -9.99 4.75 13.37
C ALA A 151 -9.16 5.58 12.39
N MET A 152 -7.87 5.26 12.21
CA MET A 152 -6.99 5.88 11.22
C MET A 152 -7.53 5.71 9.79
N PHE A 153 -8.02 4.51 9.45
CA PHE A 153 -8.64 4.25 8.15
C PHE A 153 -9.90 5.10 7.97
N LYS A 154 -10.84 5.05 8.93
CA LYS A 154 -12.12 5.75 8.85
C LYS A 154 -11.96 7.26 8.78
N PHE A 155 -11.05 7.83 9.58
CA PHE A 155 -10.81 9.26 9.61
C PHE A 155 -10.25 9.81 8.29
N PHE A 156 -9.35 9.06 7.66
CA PHE A 156 -8.68 9.50 6.43
C PHE A 156 -9.39 9.05 5.15
N LEU A 157 -10.34 8.12 5.22
CA LEU A 157 -11.15 7.74 4.07
C LEU A 157 -11.98 8.92 3.57
N ARG A 158 -11.78 9.34 2.32
CA ARG A 158 -12.43 10.50 1.67
C ARG A 158 -12.07 11.85 2.28
N ASN A 159 -11.07 11.90 3.15
CA ASN A 159 -10.64 13.16 3.74
C ASN A 159 -9.98 14.07 2.68
N PRO A 160 -10.38 15.35 2.56
CA PRO A 160 -9.88 16.27 1.54
C PRO A 160 -8.35 16.35 1.45
N VAL A 161 -7.65 16.23 2.59
CA VAL A 161 -6.18 16.33 2.67
C VAL A 161 -5.45 15.30 1.82
N ASN A 162 -6.05 14.15 1.58
CA ASN A 162 -5.36 13.02 0.97
C ASN A 162 -5.92 12.59 -0.39
N GLN A 163 -6.70 13.44 -1.05
CA GLN A 163 -7.33 13.11 -2.34
C GLN A 163 -6.40 13.27 -3.55
N ALA A 164 -5.37 14.11 -3.44
CA ALA A 164 -4.47 14.41 -4.55
C ALA A 164 -3.05 14.80 -4.08
N MET A 165 -2.45 14.01 -3.21
CA MET A 165 -1.10 14.31 -2.70
C MET A 165 -0.01 14.21 -3.76
N GLY A 166 1.21 14.64 -3.42
CA GLY A 166 2.37 14.49 -4.31
C GLY A 166 2.65 13.04 -4.69
N ARG A 167 2.44 12.10 -3.75
CA ARG A 167 2.57 10.66 -4.00
C ARG A 167 1.78 9.82 -2.99
N LYS A 168 1.70 8.51 -3.24
CA LYS A 168 1.13 7.54 -2.28
C LYS A 168 1.77 7.66 -0.90
N PHE A 169 0.93 7.56 0.13
CA PHE A 169 1.29 7.58 1.53
C PHE A 169 0.87 6.26 2.20
N LYS A 170 1.75 5.66 2.99
CA LYS A 170 1.53 4.33 3.60
C LYS A 170 1.69 4.42 5.11
N ILE A 171 0.73 3.84 5.82
CA ILE A 171 0.69 3.81 7.29
C ILE A 171 0.68 2.37 7.78
N SER A 172 1.36 2.07 8.89
CA SER A 172 1.31 0.76 9.55
C SER A 172 1.22 0.82 11.08
N PHE A 173 0.65 -0.23 11.68
CA PHE A 173 0.55 -0.45 13.12
C PHE A 173 1.11 -1.83 13.50
N SER A 174 2.22 -1.88 14.23
CA SER A 174 2.74 -3.14 14.78
C SER A 174 1.99 -3.53 16.05
N SER A 175 1.84 -4.81 16.36
CA SER A 175 1.29 -5.27 17.65
C SER A 175 2.27 -5.13 18.81
N ASN A 176 3.58 -5.19 18.55
CA ASN A 176 4.61 -5.19 19.59
C ASN A 176 5.98 -4.74 19.04
N GLU A 177 7.01 -4.84 19.87
CA GLU A 177 8.39 -4.46 19.58
C GLU A 177 9.08 -5.38 18.55
N LYS A 178 8.51 -6.51 18.15
CA LYS A 178 9.05 -7.30 17.03
C LYS A 178 8.85 -6.60 15.68
N ASP A 179 8.00 -5.57 15.63
CA ASP A 179 7.72 -4.73 14.45
C ASP A 179 7.28 -5.53 13.21
N THR A 180 6.36 -6.49 13.39
CA THR A 180 5.89 -7.35 12.30
C THR A 180 5.10 -6.61 11.22
N ALA A 181 4.62 -5.39 11.50
CA ALA A 181 4.01 -4.49 10.52
C ALA A 181 5.01 -3.60 9.75
N LEU A 182 6.31 -3.77 9.99
CA LEU A 182 7.40 -3.12 9.26
C LEU A 182 7.36 -1.58 9.32
N SER A 183 7.15 -1.01 10.51
CA SER A 183 7.00 0.44 10.72
C SER A 183 8.13 1.27 10.08
N TYR A 184 9.36 0.75 10.07
CA TYR A 184 10.57 1.40 9.55
C TYR A 184 10.60 1.63 8.02
N ILE A 185 9.67 1.06 7.25
CA ILE A 185 9.58 1.24 5.79
C ILE A 185 8.31 1.98 5.33
N HIS A 186 7.49 2.45 6.27
CA HIS A 186 6.24 3.15 5.98
C HIS A 186 6.44 4.67 6.04
N ASP A 187 5.55 5.42 5.39
CA ASP A 187 5.57 6.88 5.50
C ASP A 187 5.24 7.27 6.96
N LEU A 188 4.31 6.57 7.61
CA LEU A 188 4.15 6.57 9.07
C LEU A 188 4.05 5.14 9.61
N GLY A 189 4.67 4.87 10.74
CA GLY A 189 4.59 3.59 11.43
C GLY A 189 4.39 3.79 12.92
N PHE A 190 3.52 2.97 13.54
CA PHE A 190 3.16 3.07 14.94
C PHE A 190 3.47 1.75 15.66
N ILE A 191 4.19 1.82 16.77
CA ILE A 191 4.52 0.68 17.62
C ILE A 191 3.98 0.97 19.02
N PRO A 192 3.10 0.12 19.59
CA PRO A 192 2.45 0.38 20.86
C PRO A 192 3.46 0.40 22.01
N LYS A 193 3.29 1.36 22.91
CA LYS A 193 4.10 1.55 24.12
C LYS A 193 3.20 1.89 25.30
N ILE A 194 3.60 1.48 26.49
CA ILE A 194 3.00 1.93 27.74
C ILE A 194 4.05 2.74 28.49
N LYS A 195 3.71 3.98 28.86
CA LYS A 195 4.58 4.86 29.64
C LYS A 195 3.76 5.48 30.77
N ASP A 196 4.21 5.32 32.01
CA ASP A 196 3.55 5.87 33.20
C ASP A 196 2.05 5.50 33.29
N GLY A 197 1.71 4.26 32.90
CA GLY A 197 0.33 3.75 32.87
C GLY A 197 -0.53 4.28 31.71
N LYS A 198 0.01 5.13 30.83
CA LYS A 198 -0.68 5.65 29.64
C LYS A 198 -0.32 4.86 28.39
N ARG A 199 -1.30 4.66 27.52
CA ARG A 199 -1.11 4.10 26.19
C ARG A 199 -0.63 5.17 25.22
N GLY A 200 0.24 4.75 24.31
CA GLY A 200 0.76 5.58 23.24
C GLY A 200 1.58 4.74 22.27
N PHE A 201 2.29 5.43 21.39
CA PHE A 201 3.04 4.79 20.33
C PHE A 201 4.43 5.41 20.18
N LYS A 202 5.44 4.58 19.93
CA LYS A 202 6.62 5.02 19.20
C LYS A 202 6.20 5.25 17.75
N VAL A 203 6.58 6.41 17.20
CA VAL A 203 6.14 6.86 15.88
C VAL A 203 7.34 6.98 14.95
N MET A 204 7.30 6.22 13.87
CA MET A 204 8.29 6.20 12.80
C MET A 204 7.81 7.07 11.63
N LEU A 205 8.71 7.86 11.01
CA LEU A 205 8.39 8.85 9.99
C LEU A 205 9.27 8.74 8.73
N ALA A 206 8.61 8.75 7.57
CA ALA A 206 9.18 8.84 6.23
C ALA A 206 10.15 7.71 5.84
N GLY A 207 9.82 6.48 6.19
CA GLY A 207 10.43 5.29 5.61
C GLY A 207 9.97 5.05 4.17
N GLY A 208 10.64 4.12 3.48
CA GLY A 208 10.13 3.68 2.19
C GLY A 208 11.10 2.86 1.39
N LEU A 209 10.60 1.75 0.86
CA LEU A 209 11.26 0.97 -0.20
C LEU A 209 11.22 1.69 -1.57
N GLY A 210 11.55 0.94 -2.62
CA GLY A 210 11.71 1.42 -3.99
C GLY A 210 13.16 1.23 -4.44
N SER A 211 13.54 1.90 -5.53
CA SER A 211 14.91 1.79 -6.08
C SER A 211 16.00 2.27 -5.13
N GLN A 212 15.66 3.21 -4.25
CA GLN A 212 16.51 3.76 -3.20
C GLN A 212 15.78 3.61 -1.85
N PRO A 213 15.96 2.50 -1.12
CA PRO A 213 15.31 2.32 0.18
C PRO A 213 15.84 3.33 1.21
N ARG A 214 15.00 3.70 2.19
CA ARG A 214 15.33 4.58 3.31
C ARG A 214 14.60 4.11 4.57
N HIS A 215 15.28 4.09 5.70
CA HIS A 215 14.66 3.87 7.00
C HIS A 215 13.80 5.08 7.37
N ALA A 216 12.75 4.83 8.15
CA ALA A 216 12.01 5.88 8.82
C ALA A 216 12.85 6.44 10.00
N ASP A 217 12.70 7.72 10.29
CA ASP A 217 13.27 8.32 11.50
C ASP A 217 12.27 8.17 12.66
N VAL A 218 12.75 8.20 13.90
CA VAL A 218 11.86 8.28 15.06
C VAL A 218 11.34 9.71 15.20
N ALA A 219 10.05 9.93 14.98
CA ALA A 219 9.40 11.22 15.24
C ALA A 219 9.10 11.40 16.73
N TYR A 220 8.63 10.34 17.39
CA TYR A 220 8.38 10.30 18.82
C TYR A 220 8.73 8.93 19.38
N GLU A 221 9.46 8.89 20.50
CA GLU A 221 9.62 7.65 21.28
C GLU A 221 8.30 7.25 21.97
N PHE A 222 7.46 8.25 22.27
CA PHE A 222 6.14 8.05 22.84
C PHE A 222 5.22 9.23 22.48
N LEU A 223 4.18 8.96 21.71
CA LEU A 223 3.06 9.86 21.44
C LEU A 223 1.79 9.24 22.02
N GLU A 224 1.09 9.96 22.89
CA GLU A 224 -0.18 9.50 23.48
C GLU A 224 -1.19 9.16 22.37
N GLU A 225 -2.00 8.13 22.63
CA GLU A 225 -2.87 7.53 21.61
C GLU A 225 -3.86 8.52 20.97
N ASP A 226 -4.40 9.45 21.75
CA ASP A 226 -5.36 10.45 21.26
C ASP A 226 -4.73 11.52 20.34
N LYS A 227 -3.39 11.52 20.21
CA LYS A 227 -2.66 12.49 19.38
C LYS A 227 -2.24 11.92 18.02
N ILE A 228 -2.43 10.62 17.77
CA ILE A 228 -1.91 9.99 16.53
C ILE A 228 -2.65 10.47 15.26
N ILE A 229 -3.97 10.69 15.35
CA ILE A 229 -4.77 11.21 14.24
C ILE A 229 -4.40 12.67 13.91
N PRO A 230 -4.43 13.62 14.87
CA PRO A 230 -4.06 15.00 14.57
C PRO A 230 -2.60 15.15 14.13
N PHE A 231 -1.68 14.35 14.71
CA PHE A 231 -0.31 14.29 14.22
C PHE A 231 -0.26 13.83 12.75
N THR A 232 -0.97 12.77 12.40
CA THR A 232 -1.01 12.24 11.02
C THR A 232 -1.60 13.27 10.06
N GLU A 233 -2.67 13.98 10.43
CA GLU A 233 -3.27 15.02 9.60
C GLU A 233 -2.26 16.15 9.34
N GLY A 234 -1.54 16.62 10.38
CA GLY A 234 -0.48 17.60 10.24
C GLY A 234 0.63 17.15 9.30
N VAL A 235 1.09 15.89 9.43
CA VAL A 235 2.08 15.27 8.53
C VAL A 235 1.59 15.26 7.08
N LEU A 236 0.33 14.89 6.84
CA LEU A 236 -0.26 14.85 5.49
C LEU A 236 -0.37 16.26 4.90
N ARG A 237 -0.78 17.26 5.69
CA ARG A 237 -0.85 18.67 5.25
C ARG A 237 0.54 19.20 4.84
N VAL A 238 1.57 18.90 5.62
CA VAL A 238 2.96 19.28 5.28
C VAL A 238 3.42 18.56 4.01
N PHE A 239 3.15 17.26 3.89
CA PHE A 239 3.52 16.50 2.70
C PHE A 239 2.76 16.98 1.45
N ASP A 240 1.49 17.32 1.55
CA ASP A 240 0.69 17.85 0.44
C ASP A 240 1.24 19.21 -0.05
N ARG A 241 1.61 20.08 0.90
CA ARG A 241 2.11 21.44 0.63
C ARG A 241 3.52 21.47 0.05
N HIS A 242 4.43 20.71 0.65
CA HIS A 242 5.86 20.77 0.35
C HIS A 242 6.36 19.61 -0.52
N GLY A 243 5.56 18.56 -0.71
CA GLY A 243 5.93 17.38 -1.50
C GLY A 243 6.15 17.72 -2.98
N GLU A 244 7.18 17.10 -3.57
CA GLU A 244 7.49 17.19 -5.01
C GLU A 244 6.40 16.52 -5.86
N ARG A 245 5.91 17.22 -6.89
CA ARG A 245 4.80 16.80 -7.76
C ARG A 245 5.22 16.63 -9.22
N ALA A 246 6.31 17.28 -9.65
CA ALA A 246 6.83 17.18 -11.01
C ALA A 246 7.74 15.95 -11.17
N LYS A 247 8.70 15.75 -10.26
CA LYS A 247 9.66 14.64 -10.32
C LYS A 247 9.18 13.43 -9.51
N ARG A 248 8.38 12.57 -10.14
CA ARG A 248 7.74 11.40 -9.49
C ARG A 248 8.69 10.47 -8.73
N LEU A 249 9.93 10.28 -9.22
CA LEU A 249 10.94 9.46 -8.55
C LEU A 249 11.44 10.06 -7.23
N LYS A 250 11.20 11.37 -7.01
CA LYS A 250 11.53 12.13 -5.81
C LYS A 250 10.29 12.59 -5.02
N ALA A 251 9.09 12.16 -5.41
CA ALA A 251 7.81 12.65 -4.87
C ALA A 251 7.36 11.99 -3.55
N ARG A 252 8.05 10.94 -3.06
CA ARG A 252 7.70 10.27 -1.79
C ARG A 252 8.15 11.10 -0.59
N MET A 253 7.43 11.01 0.52
CA MET A 253 7.72 11.77 1.75
C MET A 253 9.16 11.59 2.25
N LYS A 254 9.73 10.40 2.09
CA LYS A 254 11.14 10.13 2.45
C LYS A 254 12.17 11.08 1.82
N PHE A 255 11.89 11.63 0.64
CA PHE A 255 12.76 12.60 -0.01
C PHE A 255 12.54 14.00 0.56
N LEU A 256 11.28 14.38 0.77
CA LEU A 256 10.94 15.64 1.45
C LEU A 256 11.61 15.70 2.84
N LEU A 257 11.46 14.65 3.67
CA LEU A 257 12.07 14.61 4.99
C LEU A 257 13.60 14.66 4.92
N LYS A 258 14.21 13.96 3.94
CA LYS A 258 15.66 14.01 3.72
C LYS A 258 16.13 15.43 3.37
N ASP A 259 15.38 16.15 2.55
CA ASP A 259 15.76 17.47 2.05
C ASP A 259 15.59 18.56 3.13
N ILE A 260 14.55 18.49 3.97
CA ILE A 260 14.27 19.52 4.99
C ILE A 260 14.81 19.17 6.39
N GLY A 261 15.02 17.89 6.69
CA GLY A 261 15.43 17.41 8.01
C GLY A 261 14.26 17.20 8.98
N LEU A 262 14.44 16.28 9.95
CA LEU A 262 13.39 15.89 10.90
C LEU A 262 12.91 17.05 11.76
N GLU A 263 13.83 17.81 12.36
CA GLU A 263 13.50 18.92 13.27
C GLU A 263 12.64 19.99 12.57
N ALA A 264 13.07 20.44 11.39
CA ALA A 264 12.31 21.42 10.61
C ALA A 264 10.96 20.86 10.13
N PHE A 265 10.90 19.57 9.79
CA PHE A 265 9.64 18.93 9.43
C PHE A 265 8.65 18.90 10.60
N ILE A 266 9.08 18.52 11.80
CA ILE A 266 8.22 18.48 12.98
C ILE A 266 7.69 19.88 13.30
N LYS A 267 8.53 20.92 13.20
CA LYS A 267 8.07 22.30 13.35
C LYS A 267 6.96 22.68 12.36
N LEU A 268 7.09 22.29 11.08
CA LEU A 268 6.04 22.53 10.09
C LEU A 268 4.73 21.78 10.42
N VAL A 269 4.82 20.61 11.05
CA VAL A 269 3.66 19.83 11.52
C VAL A 269 3.01 20.52 12.72
N GLU A 270 3.79 21.04 13.66
CA GLU A 270 3.30 21.83 14.79
C GLU A 270 2.57 23.10 14.33
N GLU A 271 3.08 23.76 13.29
CA GLU A 271 2.43 24.91 12.64
C GLU A 271 1.09 24.57 11.97
N GLN A 272 0.73 23.29 11.81
CA GLN A 272 -0.58 22.89 11.32
C GLN A 272 -1.62 22.72 12.43
N GLN A 273 -1.22 22.61 13.70
CA GLN A 273 -2.12 22.20 14.79
C GLN A 273 -3.36 23.08 14.89
N LEU A 274 -3.20 24.40 14.85
CA LEU A 274 -4.31 25.36 14.91
C LEU A 274 -5.38 25.13 13.82
N ALA A 275 -4.96 24.63 12.65
CA ALA A 275 -5.81 24.40 11.48
C ALA A 275 -6.63 23.10 11.53
N LEU A 276 -6.28 22.21 12.47
CA LEU A 276 -6.86 20.87 12.52
C LEU A 276 -8.26 20.92 13.10
N SER A 277 -9.13 20.05 12.57
CA SER A 277 -10.48 19.85 13.09
C SER A 277 -10.47 19.35 14.54
N ASN A 278 -9.43 18.61 14.92
CA ASN A 278 -9.27 17.97 16.20
C ASN A 278 -7.84 18.23 16.71
N GLN A 279 -7.70 18.73 17.94
CA GLN A 279 -6.39 18.83 18.61
C GLN A 279 -5.99 17.52 19.29
N THR A 280 -7.02 16.80 19.77
CA THR A 280 -6.97 15.43 20.23
C THR A 280 -8.15 14.70 19.61
N TYR A 281 -7.99 13.41 19.35
CA TYR A 281 -9.04 12.56 18.81
C TYR A 281 -9.11 11.30 19.65
N LYS A 282 -10.13 11.18 20.49
CA LYS A 282 -10.33 10.01 21.32
C LYS A 282 -10.74 8.81 20.45
N ILE A 283 -9.98 7.73 20.53
CA ILE A 283 -10.27 6.50 19.79
C ILE A 283 -11.05 5.55 20.70
N GLU A 284 -12.27 5.22 20.29
CA GLU A 284 -13.09 4.23 21.01
C GLU A 284 -12.53 2.83 20.76
N THR A 285 -12.07 2.20 21.84
CA THR A 285 -11.42 0.87 21.82
C THR A 285 -12.36 -0.28 22.17
N SER A 286 -13.56 0.04 22.68
CA SER A 286 -14.61 -0.95 22.96
C SER A 286 -15.28 -1.46 21.68
N GLY A 287 -15.77 -2.70 21.70
CA GLY A 287 -16.45 -3.33 20.56
C GLY A 287 -15.52 -4.03 19.57
N TYR A 288 -14.22 -4.11 19.88
CA TYR A 288 -13.22 -4.86 19.11
C TYR A 288 -12.91 -6.23 19.73
N GLU A 289 -13.50 -6.51 20.90
CA GLU A 289 -13.41 -7.80 21.55
C GLU A 289 -14.02 -8.88 20.64
N PRO A 290 -13.35 -10.04 20.48
CA PRO A 290 -13.85 -11.09 19.60
C PRO A 290 -15.15 -11.69 20.15
N VAL A 291 -16.12 -11.88 19.27
CA VAL A 291 -17.31 -12.70 19.58
C VAL A 291 -16.91 -14.17 19.42
N LEU A 292 -16.49 -14.78 20.52
CA LEU A 292 -16.04 -16.17 20.54
C LEU A 292 -17.22 -17.12 20.49
N ASN A 293 -17.28 -17.97 19.47
CA ASN A 293 -18.31 -18.99 19.36
C ASN A 293 -17.96 -20.22 20.22
N THR A 294 -18.39 -20.23 21.47
CA THR A 294 -18.11 -21.32 22.42
C THR A 294 -19.13 -22.45 22.38
N ASN A 295 -20.30 -22.24 21.75
CA ASN A 295 -21.43 -23.17 21.77
C ASN A 295 -21.41 -24.22 20.65
N VAL A 296 -20.31 -24.34 19.91
CA VAL A 296 -20.18 -25.31 18.82
C VAL A 296 -19.59 -26.61 19.33
N THR A 297 -20.24 -27.74 19.04
CA THR A 297 -19.67 -29.07 19.30
C THR A 297 -18.63 -29.38 18.24
N ALA A 298 -17.43 -29.79 18.67
CA ALA A 298 -16.38 -30.22 17.76
C ALA A 298 -16.81 -31.53 17.04
N PRO A 299 -16.84 -31.55 15.69
CA PRO A 299 -17.08 -32.79 14.97
C PRO A 299 -15.95 -33.79 15.25
N GLU A 300 -16.29 -35.06 15.48
CA GLU A 300 -15.29 -36.12 15.58
C GLU A 300 -14.66 -36.37 14.20
N VAL A 301 -13.32 -36.35 14.15
CA VAL A 301 -12.55 -36.59 12.95
C VAL A 301 -11.41 -37.56 13.22
N VAL A 302 -11.08 -38.37 12.22
CA VAL A 302 -9.92 -39.27 12.25
C VAL A 302 -8.83 -38.67 11.37
N ILE A 303 -7.65 -38.43 11.95
CA ILE A 303 -6.47 -37.97 11.22
C ILE A 303 -5.75 -39.20 10.66
N GLU A 304 -5.80 -39.37 9.35
CA GLU A 304 -5.18 -40.52 8.67
C GLU A 304 -3.64 -40.46 8.71
N ASP A 305 -3.06 -39.26 8.49
CA ASP A 305 -1.62 -39.02 8.54
C ASP A 305 -1.27 -38.16 9.75
N GLN A 306 -0.98 -38.82 10.87
CA GLN A 306 -0.61 -38.14 12.10
C GLN A 306 0.71 -37.36 11.96
N ALA A 307 1.67 -37.86 11.19
CA ALA A 307 2.96 -37.21 11.04
C ALA A 307 2.82 -35.87 10.28
N ALA A 308 2.03 -35.85 9.20
CA ALA A 308 1.73 -34.63 8.46
C ALA A 308 0.96 -33.62 9.33
N PHE A 309 0.02 -34.07 10.15
CA PHE A 309 -0.72 -33.19 11.07
C PHE A 309 0.18 -32.56 12.14
N GLU A 310 1.07 -33.34 12.77
CA GLU A 310 2.03 -32.80 13.74
C GLU A 310 3.00 -31.80 13.11
N ALA A 311 3.51 -32.09 11.91
CA ALA A 311 4.38 -31.17 11.17
C ALA A 311 3.67 -29.87 10.78
N TRP A 312 2.39 -29.96 10.38
CA TRP A 312 1.56 -28.79 10.10
C TRP A 312 1.32 -27.95 11.35
N LYS A 313 0.96 -28.55 12.50
CA LYS A 313 0.79 -27.82 13.75
C LYS A 313 2.03 -27.01 14.13
N GLN A 314 3.23 -27.58 13.97
CA GLN A 314 4.49 -26.91 14.33
C GLN A 314 4.75 -25.61 13.55
N THR A 315 4.22 -25.48 12.34
CA THR A 315 4.52 -24.33 11.46
C THR A 315 3.31 -23.46 11.14
N ASN A 316 2.08 -23.96 11.35
CA ASN A 316 0.85 -23.27 10.99
C ASN A 316 -0.06 -22.96 12.20
N LEU A 317 0.15 -23.60 13.36
CA LEU A 317 -0.64 -23.31 14.57
C LEU A 317 0.09 -22.28 15.42
N ILE A 318 -0.58 -21.18 15.73
CA ILE A 318 0.00 -20.02 16.42
C ILE A 318 -0.72 -19.85 17.76
N PRO A 319 0.02 -19.80 18.88
CA PRO A 319 -0.58 -19.51 20.18
C PRO A 319 -1.13 -18.07 20.21
N GLN A 320 -2.22 -17.87 20.93
CA GLN A 320 -2.81 -16.56 21.16
C GLN A 320 -3.06 -16.31 22.65
N LYS A 321 -3.23 -15.04 23.03
CA LYS A 321 -3.44 -14.64 24.44
C LYS A 321 -4.79 -15.06 25.04
N GLN A 322 -5.75 -15.49 24.22
CA GLN A 322 -7.05 -15.99 24.70
C GLN A 322 -6.94 -17.48 25.02
N ASP A 323 -7.14 -17.83 26.29
CA ASP A 323 -7.03 -19.20 26.79
C ASP A 323 -7.96 -20.19 26.06
N GLY A 324 -7.42 -21.35 25.66
CA GLY A 324 -8.16 -22.41 24.96
C GLY A 324 -8.40 -22.16 23.47
N PHE A 325 -7.82 -21.10 22.90
CA PHE A 325 -7.89 -20.78 21.49
C PHE A 325 -6.51 -20.73 20.84
N PHE A 326 -6.48 -20.99 19.54
CA PHE A 326 -5.31 -20.92 18.67
C PHE A 326 -5.68 -20.18 17.38
N SER A 327 -4.65 -19.65 16.72
CA SER A 327 -4.77 -19.13 15.37
C SER A 327 -4.12 -20.09 14.36
N ILE A 328 -4.66 -20.13 13.15
CA ILE A 328 -4.19 -21.01 12.08
C ILE A 328 -3.69 -20.14 10.92
N GLY A 329 -2.39 -20.17 10.67
CA GLY A 329 -1.77 -19.59 9.48
C GLY A 329 -1.93 -20.51 8.28
N ILE A 330 -2.57 -20.01 7.22
CA ILE A 330 -2.69 -20.69 5.92
C ILE A 330 -1.70 -20.04 4.97
N LYS A 331 -0.67 -20.80 4.60
CA LYS A 331 0.24 -20.44 3.54
C LYS A 331 -0.48 -20.48 2.19
N VAL A 332 -0.52 -19.36 1.48
CA VAL A 332 -1.13 -19.21 0.16
C VAL A 332 -0.03 -19.01 -0.86
N LYS A 333 0.23 -20.04 -1.68
CA LYS A 333 1.26 -19.99 -2.72
C LYS A 333 1.05 -18.77 -3.63
N LEU A 334 2.06 -17.89 -3.70
CA LEU A 334 2.07 -16.63 -4.45
C LEU A 334 0.95 -15.62 -4.06
N GLY A 335 0.26 -15.85 -2.95
CA GLY A 335 -0.92 -15.09 -2.53
C GLY A 335 -2.17 -15.33 -3.36
N ASP A 336 -2.19 -16.34 -4.23
CA ASP A 336 -3.33 -16.64 -5.10
C ASP A 336 -4.22 -17.76 -4.55
N PHE A 337 -5.52 -17.47 -4.43
CA PHE A 337 -6.56 -18.46 -4.14
C PHE A 337 -7.84 -18.16 -4.95
N TYR A 338 -8.79 -19.10 -4.95
CA TYR A 338 -9.96 -19.05 -5.84
C TYR A 338 -11.28 -19.03 -5.06
N THR A 339 -12.33 -18.54 -5.71
CA THR A 339 -13.63 -18.23 -5.10
C THR A 339 -14.35 -19.43 -4.50
N ASP A 340 -14.16 -20.63 -5.08
CA ASP A 340 -14.67 -21.89 -4.53
C ASP A 340 -14.11 -22.17 -3.12
N LYS A 341 -12.78 -22.08 -2.98
CA LYS A 341 -12.09 -22.25 -1.70
C LYS A 341 -12.37 -21.11 -0.74
N ALA A 342 -12.48 -19.88 -1.25
CA ALA A 342 -12.80 -18.69 -0.46
C ALA A 342 -14.17 -18.81 0.22
N ARG A 343 -15.20 -19.23 -0.53
CA ARG A 343 -16.55 -19.45 0.00
C ARG A 343 -16.59 -20.60 1.03
N ALA A 344 -15.87 -21.69 0.78
CA ALA A 344 -15.77 -22.78 1.74
C ALA A 344 -15.08 -22.35 3.04
N LEU A 345 -13.98 -21.59 2.93
CA LEU A 345 -13.27 -21.03 4.07
C LEU A 345 -14.16 -20.06 4.87
N ALA A 346 -14.90 -19.18 4.19
CA ALA A 346 -15.86 -18.25 4.82
C ALA A 346 -16.88 -19.01 5.69
N ASN A 347 -17.48 -20.08 5.16
CA ASN A 347 -18.44 -20.89 5.89
C ASN A 347 -17.81 -21.60 7.10
N LEU A 348 -16.57 -22.07 6.96
CA LEU A 348 -15.83 -22.74 8.04
C LEU A 348 -15.57 -21.77 9.20
N VAL A 349 -15.05 -20.58 8.92
CA VAL A 349 -14.68 -19.61 9.97
C VAL A 349 -15.88 -18.91 10.60
N GLU A 350 -16.95 -18.71 9.85
CA GLU A 350 -18.21 -18.18 10.38
C GLU A 350 -18.82 -19.16 11.39
N LYS A 351 -18.83 -20.45 11.05
CA LYS A 351 -19.48 -21.47 11.88
C LYS A 351 -18.64 -21.91 13.06
N TYR A 352 -17.33 -22.05 12.90
CA TYR A 352 -16.45 -22.71 13.89
C TYR A 352 -15.38 -21.81 14.50
N ALA A 353 -15.29 -20.54 14.11
CA ALA A 353 -14.37 -19.54 14.68
C ALA A 353 -15.13 -18.23 14.98
N ALA A 354 -14.43 -17.09 14.93
CA ALA A 354 -15.00 -15.76 15.24
C ALA A 354 -15.52 -15.00 13.99
N ASN A 355 -15.86 -15.70 12.90
CA ASN A 355 -16.26 -15.10 11.61
C ASN A 355 -15.29 -14.01 11.10
N GLU A 356 -13.98 -14.21 11.31
CA GLU A 356 -12.97 -13.23 10.94
C GLU A 356 -11.67 -13.89 10.49
N LEU A 357 -11.10 -13.34 9.41
CA LEU A 357 -9.82 -13.70 8.83
C LEU A 357 -8.92 -12.46 8.73
N ARG A 358 -7.61 -12.69 8.70
CA ARG A 358 -6.61 -11.66 8.42
C ARG A 358 -5.78 -12.02 7.21
N PHE A 359 -5.63 -11.09 6.29
CA PHE A 359 -4.58 -11.16 5.27
C PHE A 359 -3.26 -10.65 5.85
N SER A 360 -2.15 -11.31 5.52
CA SER A 360 -0.82 -10.98 6.06
C SER A 360 0.02 -10.14 5.07
N LEU A 361 1.11 -9.53 5.56
CA LEU A 361 2.07 -8.83 4.70
C LEU A 361 2.89 -9.77 3.80
N ARG A 362 2.84 -11.08 4.06
CA ARG A 362 3.48 -12.13 3.25
C ARG A 362 2.55 -12.75 2.21
N GLN A 363 1.34 -12.22 2.09
CA GLN A 363 0.32 -12.65 1.14
C GLN A 363 -0.43 -13.92 1.56
N ASP A 364 -0.51 -14.18 2.87
CA ASP A 364 -1.17 -15.34 3.45
C ASP A 364 -2.48 -14.99 4.16
N ILE A 365 -3.15 -16.02 4.69
CA ILE A 365 -4.38 -15.90 5.47
C ILE A 365 -4.11 -16.40 6.90
N LEU A 366 -4.65 -15.70 7.89
CA LEU A 366 -4.67 -16.12 9.29
C LEU A 366 -6.12 -16.25 9.76
N ILE A 367 -6.51 -17.46 10.19
CA ILE A 367 -7.75 -17.69 10.93
C ILE A 367 -7.48 -17.43 12.40
N ARG A 368 -8.32 -16.62 13.05
CA ARG A 368 -8.19 -16.29 14.48
C ARG A 368 -9.24 -17.01 15.31
N HIS A 369 -8.95 -17.25 16.58
CA HIS A 369 -9.93 -17.72 17.57
C HIS A 369 -10.52 -19.11 17.23
N VAL A 370 -9.67 -20.07 16.87
CA VAL A 370 -10.06 -21.47 16.72
C VAL A 370 -9.89 -22.18 18.05
N ARG A 371 -10.95 -22.81 18.58
CA ARG A 371 -10.87 -23.56 19.83
C ARG A 371 -9.94 -24.78 19.66
N GLU A 372 -9.17 -25.12 20.69
CA GLU A 372 -8.15 -26.17 20.61
C GLU A 372 -8.69 -27.53 20.13
N ASP A 373 -9.84 -27.96 20.65
CA ASP A 373 -10.50 -29.22 20.25
C ASP A 373 -11.01 -29.24 18.80
N LEU A 374 -11.16 -28.08 18.16
CA LEU A 374 -11.53 -27.95 16.75
C LEU A 374 -10.33 -28.03 15.80
N VAL A 375 -9.08 -27.93 16.30
CA VAL A 375 -7.88 -27.92 15.45
C VAL A 375 -7.79 -29.15 14.53
N PRO A 376 -8.05 -30.41 14.98
CA PRO A 376 -8.07 -31.56 14.08
C PRO A 376 -9.13 -31.44 12.98
N PHE A 377 -10.32 -30.93 13.32
CA PHE A 377 -11.41 -30.73 12.36
C PHE A 377 -11.04 -29.65 11.32
N PHE A 378 -10.49 -28.52 11.76
CA PHE A 378 -9.98 -27.49 10.85
C PHE A 378 -8.91 -28.04 9.92
N TYR A 379 -7.96 -28.82 10.42
CA TYR A 379 -6.95 -29.44 9.56
C TYR A 379 -7.60 -30.30 8.47
N GLN A 380 -8.58 -31.13 8.81
CA GLN A 380 -9.26 -31.98 7.82
C GLN A 380 -10.02 -31.16 6.76
N GLU A 381 -10.75 -30.13 7.17
CA GLU A 381 -11.47 -29.26 6.22
C GLU A 381 -10.52 -28.45 5.35
N LEU A 382 -9.46 -27.87 5.92
CA LEU A 382 -8.42 -27.18 5.17
C LEU A 382 -7.68 -28.12 4.22
N ASN A 383 -7.49 -29.39 4.59
CA ASN A 383 -6.87 -30.38 3.71
C ASN A 383 -7.70 -30.62 2.44
N LYS A 384 -9.04 -30.67 2.56
CA LYS A 384 -9.95 -30.76 1.40
C LYS A 384 -9.81 -29.56 0.46
N LEU A 385 -9.46 -28.39 1.01
CA LEU A 385 -9.23 -27.16 0.25
C LEU A 385 -7.79 -27.05 -0.28
N GLY A 386 -6.87 -27.92 0.14
CA GLY A 386 -5.44 -27.82 -0.16
C GLY A 386 -4.73 -26.68 0.58
N PHE A 387 -5.20 -26.33 1.78
CA PHE A 387 -4.71 -25.24 2.64
C PHE A 387 -3.89 -25.73 3.85
N THR A 388 -3.34 -26.94 3.77
CA THR A 388 -2.49 -27.57 4.81
C THR A 388 -1.01 -27.55 4.48
N ALA A 389 -0.58 -26.73 3.52
CA ALA A 389 0.83 -26.56 3.20
C ALA A 389 1.59 -26.01 4.42
N ILE A 390 2.67 -26.70 4.80
CA ILE A 390 3.52 -26.34 5.93
C ILE A 390 4.38 -25.10 5.63
N GLY A 391 4.83 -24.43 6.68
CA GLY A 391 5.80 -23.33 6.59
C GLY A 391 5.18 -21.94 6.45
N TYR A 392 4.04 -21.67 7.11
CA TYR A 392 3.52 -20.31 7.26
C TYR A 392 4.58 -19.42 7.94
N ASN A 393 4.86 -18.23 7.38
CA ASN A 393 5.90 -17.32 7.84
C ASN A 393 7.36 -17.86 7.85
N THR A 394 7.67 -19.01 7.25
CA THR A 394 9.05 -19.57 7.21
C THR A 394 9.76 -19.29 5.88
N ILE A 395 10.98 -19.81 5.68
CA ILE A 395 11.72 -19.68 4.40
C ILE A 395 10.93 -20.20 3.17
N LEU A 396 10.06 -21.20 3.37
CA LEU A 396 9.25 -21.76 2.29
C LEU A 396 8.17 -20.78 1.81
N ASP A 397 7.80 -19.81 2.62
CA ASP A 397 6.80 -18.82 2.30
C ASP A 397 7.41 -17.63 1.54
N ILE A 398 7.71 -17.87 0.27
CA ILE A 398 8.35 -16.89 -0.60
C ILE A 398 7.33 -15.83 -1.03
N THR A 399 7.53 -14.59 -0.56
CA THR A 399 6.72 -13.44 -1.00
C THR A 399 7.16 -12.97 -2.40
N ALA A 400 6.21 -12.83 -3.33
CA ALA A 400 6.49 -12.38 -4.69
C ALA A 400 5.45 -11.37 -5.18
N CYS A 401 5.91 -10.33 -5.89
CA CYS A 401 4.97 -9.46 -6.61
C CYS A 401 4.48 -10.13 -7.90
N PRO A 402 3.40 -9.63 -8.53
CA PRO A 402 2.88 -10.19 -9.80
C PRO A 402 3.89 -10.17 -10.96
N GLY A 403 4.92 -9.34 -10.92
CA GLY A 403 5.99 -9.36 -11.93
C GLY A 403 5.46 -9.16 -13.36
N THR A 404 6.05 -9.88 -14.31
CA THR A 404 5.69 -9.77 -15.74
C THR A 404 4.31 -10.32 -16.08
N ASP A 405 3.65 -11.07 -15.18
CA ASP A 405 2.36 -11.73 -15.42
C ASP A 405 1.25 -10.72 -15.71
N THR A 406 1.17 -9.65 -14.91
CA THR A 406 0.14 -8.60 -15.05
C THR A 406 0.68 -7.17 -14.92
N CYS A 407 1.90 -6.97 -14.42
CA CYS A 407 2.41 -5.61 -14.15
C CYS A 407 3.09 -4.99 -15.37
N ASN A 408 2.67 -3.77 -15.72
CA ASN A 408 3.32 -2.94 -16.75
C ASN A 408 4.79 -2.62 -16.46
N LEU A 409 5.21 -2.64 -15.20
CA LEU A 409 6.59 -2.35 -14.79
C LEU A 409 7.46 -3.60 -14.61
N GLY A 410 6.89 -4.80 -14.77
CA GLY A 410 7.63 -6.05 -14.61
C GLY A 410 8.76 -6.17 -15.62
N ILE A 411 9.98 -6.41 -15.14
CA ILE A 411 11.16 -6.63 -15.98
C ILE A 411 11.39 -8.13 -16.17
N ALA A 412 11.27 -8.93 -15.11
CA ALA A 412 11.36 -10.38 -15.15
C ALA A 412 10.29 -11.04 -14.26
N SER A 413 10.04 -12.33 -14.48
CA SER A 413 9.04 -13.13 -13.76
C SER A 413 9.45 -13.35 -12.31
N SER A 414 8.74 -12.71 -11.38
CA SER A 414 8.93 -12.94 -9.94
C SER A 414 8.16 -14.14 -9.41
N THR A 415 6.97 -14.40 -9.94
CA THR A 415 6.11 -15.54 -9.58
C THR A 415 6.71 -16.86 -10.04
N GLY A 416 7.15 -16.93 -11.29
CA GLY A 416 7.85 -18.10 -11.83
C GLY A 416 9.17 -18.38 -11.10
N THR A 417 9.94 -17.34 -10.78
CA THR A 417 11.15 -17.50 -9.96
C THR A 417 10.82 -18.05 -8.57
N ALA A 418 9.80 -17.49 -7.89
CA ALA A 418 9.41 -17.93 -6.55
C ALA A 418 9.01 -19.41 -6.52
N GLU A 419 8.23 -19.86 -7.52
CA GLU A 419 7.83 -21.27 -7.62
C GLU A 419 9.03 -22.21 -7.73
N VAL A 420 10.00 -21.87 -8.58
CA VAL A 420 11.19 -22.72 -8.77
C VAL A 420 12.07 -22.74 -7.52
N LEU A 421 12.26 -21.60 -6.87
CA LEU A 421 13.07 -21.52 -5.64
C LEU A 421 12.40 -22.26 -4.47
N GLU A 422 11.07 -22.19 -4.34
CA GLU A 422 10.34 -22.96 -3.34
C GLU A 422 10.51 -24.48 -3.56
N ASN A 423 10.48 -24.94 -4.82
CA ASN A 423 10.72 -26.34 -5.15
C ASN A 423 12.13 -26.80 -4.77
N VAL A 424 13.15 -25.95 -4.96
CA VAL A 424 14.53 -26.24 -4.53
C VAL A 424 14.58 -26.46 -3.03
N ILE A 425 14.00 -25.56 -2.23
CA ILE A 425 14.02 -25.67 -0.76
C ILE A 425 13.31 -26.93 -0.29
N LYS A 426 12.12 -27.22 -0.85
CA LYS A 426 11.34 -28.41 -0.50
C LYS A 426 12.09 -29.71 -0.80
N ALA A 427 12.78 -29.77 -1.93
CA ALA A 427 13.45 -30.99 -2.37
C ALA A 427 14.82 -31.20 -1.73
N GLU A 428 15.56 -30.11 -1.46
CA GLU A 428 16.99 -30.17 -1.16
C GLU A 428 17.34 -29.65 0.24
N TYR A 429 16.47 -28.83 0.86
CA TYR A 429 16.74 -28.19 2.15
C TYR A 429 15.60 -28.33 3.19
N PRO A 430 15.11 -29.56 3.46
CA PRO A 430 14.02 -29.77 4.42
C PRO A 430 14.34 -29.29 5.84
N GLN A 431 15.63 -29.24 6.22
CA GLN A 431 16.10 -28.74 7.51
C GLN A 431 15.82 -27.25 7.74
N PHE A 432 15.61 -26.46 6.69
CA PHE A 432 15.28 -25.03 6.81
C PHE A 432 13.78 -24.74 6.86
N ILE A 433 12.91 -25.73 6.67
CA ILE A 433 11.44 -25.53 6.58
C ILE A 433 10.86 -24.81 7.80
N GLY A 434 11.37 -25.10 8.99
CA GLY A 434 10.93 -24.48 10.25
C GLY A 434 11.62 -23.17 10.62
N LYS A 435 12.58 -22.69 9.83
CA LYS A 435 13.26 -21.41 10.11
C LYS A 435 12.38 -20.23 9.75
N ASP A 436 12.02 -19.42 10.74
CA ASP A 436 11.27 -18.17 10.64
C ASP A 436 12.19 -16.93 10.58
N ASP A 437 13.48 -17.07 10.93
CA ASP A 437 14.52 -16.04 10.90
C ASP A 437 15.16 -15.84 9.50
N LEU A 438 14.76 -16.64 8.51
CA LEU A 438 15.29 -16.63 7.14
C LEU A 438 14.14 -16.51 6.13
N THR A 439 14.07 -15.36 5.45
CA THR A 439 13.00 -15.09 4.47
C THR A 439 13.56 -14.85 3.07
N ILE A 440 12.80 -15.31 2.06
CA ILE A 440 13.07 -15.03 0.66
C ILE A 440 11.97 -14.13 0.10
N LYS A 441 12.37 -13.03 -0.53
CA LYS A 441 11.42 -12.09 -1.13
C LYS A 441 11.84 -11.67 -2.53
N ILE A 442 10.87 -11.64 -3.45
CA ILE A 442 11.12 -11.46 -4.88
C ILE A 442 10.29 -10.30 -5.43
N SER A 443 10.89 -9.47 -6.29
CA SER A 443 10.10 -8.54 -7.10
C SER A 443 10.60 -8.51 -8.53
N GLY A 444 9.69 -8.48 -9.51
CA GLY A 444 10.05 -8.44 -10.93
C GLY A 444 10.71 -7.13 -11.41
N CYS A 445 10.88 -6.12 -10.53
CA CYS A 445 11.59 -4.87 -10.83
C CYS A 445 12.08 -4.17 -9.54
N MET A 446 12.80 -3.05 -9.71
CA MET A 446 13.38 -2.25 -8.63
C MET A 446 12.38 -1.56 -7.68
N ASN A 447 11.07 -1.61 -7.95
CA ASN A 447 10.06 -0.95 -7.11
C ASN A 447 9.81 -1.66 -5.77
N ALA A 448 10.33 -2.89 -5.62
CA ALA A 448 10.27 -3.67 -4.38
C ALA A 448 8.85 -3.89 -3.83
N CYS A 449 7.88 -4.17 -4.70
CA CYS A 449 6.51 -4.48 -4.28
C CYS A 449 6.41 -5.77 -3.46
N GLY A 450 7.27 -6.76 -3.76
CA GLY A 450 7.45 -7.96 -2.94
C GLY A 450 8.48 -7.79 -1.82
N GLN A 451 8.98 -6.57 -1.58
CA GLN A 451 9.86 -6.23 -0.45
C GLN A 451 11.25 -6.90 -0.46
N HIS A 452 11.83 -7.24 -1.61
CA HIS A 452 13.16 -7.89 -1.69
C HIS A 452 14.30 -7.14 -0.97
N ASN A 453 14.23 -5.81 -0.84
CA ASN A 453 15.29 -5.02 -0.19
C ASN A 453 15.43 -5.26 1.33
N MET A 454 14.45 -5.86 2.00
CA MET A 454 14.49 -6.11 3.45
C MET A 454 14.67 -7.58 3.79
N ALA A 455 14.72 -8.47 2.80
CA ALA A 455 14.83 -9.90 3.07
C ALA A 455 16.28 -10.33 3.31
N GLN A 456 16.44 -11.41 4.07
CA GLN A 456 17.72 -12.08 4.24
C GLN A 456 18.26 -12.49 2.86
N ILE A 457 17.40 -13.04 2.00
CA ILE A 457 17.70 -13.33 0.60
C ILE A 457 16.65 -12.66 -0.29
N GLY A 458 17.08 -11.64 -1.03
CA GLY A 458 16.25 -10.86 -1.94
C GLY A 458 16.57 -11.13 -3.40
N PHE A 459 15.54 -11.21 -4.24
CA PHE A 459 15.69 -11.29 -5.70
C PHE A 459 14.95 -10.15 -6.39
N GLN A 460 15.65 -9.40 -7.24
CA GLN A 460 15.09 -8.32 -8.04
C GLN A 460 15.21 -8.63 -9.53
N GLY A 461 14.09 -8.67 -10.24
CA GLY A 461 14.02 -8.82 -11.68
C GLY A 461 14.74 -7.70 -12.43
N MET A 462 15.57 -8.11 -13.38
CA MET A 462 16.49 -7.30 -14.18
C MET A 462 16.58 -7.88 -15.59
N SER A 463 17.37 -7.25 -16.45
CA SER A 463 17.77 -7.80 -17.74
C SER A 463 19.29 -7.75 -17.90
N ILE A 464 19.85 -8.65 -18.71
CA ILE A 464 21.26 -8.65 -19.10
C ILE A 464 21.38 -8.74 -20.62
N ASN A 465 22.37 -8.04 -21.19
CA ASN A 465 22.65 -8.12 -22.61
C ASN A 465 23.69 -9.23 -22.83
N SER A 466 23.47 -10.06 -23.83
CA SER A 466 24.48 -10.99 -24.35
C SER A 466 24.47 -10.91 -25.87
N ASN A 467 25.56 -10.38 -26.43
CA ASN A 467 25.66 -10.04 -27.85
C ASN A 467 24.49 -9.16 -28.34
N LYS A 468 23.71 -9.64 -29.33
CA LYS A 468 22.54 -8.95 -29.88
C LYS A 468 21.22 -9.33 -29.19
N MET A 469 21.26 -10.17 -28.16
CA MET A 469 20.08 -10.66 -27.45
C MET A 469 20.03 -10.11 -26.03
N VAL A 470 18.82 -10.09 -25.45
CA VAL A 470 18.57 -9.67 -24.07
C VAL A 470 17.97 -10.86 -23.34
N ALA A 471 18.54 -11.23 -22.19
CA ALA A 471 18.06 -12.30 -21.33
C ALA A 471 17.46 -11.72 -20.03
N PRO A 472 16.44 -12.38 -19.44
CA PRO A 472 15.96 -12.07 -18.10
C PRO A 472 17.07 -12.35 -17.08
N ALA A 473 17.15 -11.51 -16.06
CA ALA A 473 18.18 -11.58 -15.03
C ALA A 473 17.60 -11.35 -13.64
N LEU A 474 18.34 -11.77 -12.63
CA LEU A 474 18.08 -11.51 -11.22
C LEU A 474 19.26 -10.73 -10.64
N GLN A 475 18.97 -9.61 -10.00
CA GLN A 475 19.89 -9.02 -9.03
C GLN A 475 19.63 -9.73 -7.69
N ILE A 476 20.66 -10.34 -7.14
CA ILE A 476 20.67 -10.94 -5.80
C ILE A 476 20.97 -9.83 -4.81
N LEU A 477 20.20 -9.79 -3.73
CA LEU A 477 20.43 -8.94 -2.58
C LEU A 477 20.51 -9.81 -1.32
N LEU A 478 21.45 -9.53 -0.42
CA LEU A 478 21.65 -10.34 0.78
C LEU A 478 21.77 -9.49 2.04
N GLY A 479 21.37 -10.08 3.17
CA GLY A 479 21.60 -9.52 4.51
C GLY A 479 20.61 -8.45 4.94
N GLY A 480 19.41 -8.40 4.36
CA GLY A 480 18.31 -7.59 4.90
C GLY A 480 17.62 -8.30 6.06
N GLY A 481 16.91 -7.55 6.90
CA GLY A 481 16.08 -8.14 7.95
C GLY A 481 15.26 -7.11 8.74
N VAL A 482 14.36 -7.61 9.57
CA VAL A 482 13.65 -6.84 10.59
C VAL A 482 14.42 -7.03 11.90
N LEU A 483 14.78 -5.93 12.56
CA LEU A 483 15.53 -5.97 13.83
C LEU A 483 14.63 -5.68 15.05
N GLY A 484 13.37 -5.28 14.80
CA GLY A 484 12.42 -4.90 15.84
C GLY A 484 12.48 -3.42 16.20
N ASP A 485 11.45 -2.96 16.90
CA ASP A 485 11.28 -1.63 17.48
C ASP A 485 11.56 -0.48 16.50
N GLY A 486 11.08 -0.61 15.26
CA GLY A 486 11.27 0.40 14.22
C GLY A 486 12.64 0.37 13.57
N GLN A 487 13.41 -0.71 13.78
CA GLN A 487 14.71 -0.93 13.19
C GLN A 487 14.68 -2.10 12.21
N GLY A 488 15.50 -1.99 11.18
CA GLY A 488 15.69 -3.03 10.19
C GLY A 488 17.02 -2.84 9.47
N ARG A 489 17.36 -3.79 8.62
CA ARG A 489 18.52 -3.73 7.72
C ARG A 489 18.05 -3.88 6.29
N PHE A 490 18.52 -3.02 5.39
CA PHE A 490 18.36 -3.25 3.95
C PHE A 490 19.47 -4.15 3.44
N ALA A 491 19.10 -5.08 2.56
CA ALA A 491 20.01 -6.00 1.90
C ALA A 491 20.93 -5.25 0.92
N ASP A 492 22.18 -5.68 0.84
CA ASP A 492 23.14 -5.13 -0.12
C ASP A 492 22.91 -5.74 -1.50
N LYS A 493 23.15 -4.98 -2.56
CA LYS A 493 23.02 -5.46 -3.94
C LYS A 493 24.29 -6.19 -4.36
N VAL A 494 24.36 -7.48 -4.06
CA VAL A 494 25.56 -8.30 -4.28
C VAL A 494 25.90 -8.47 -5.75
N ILE A 495 25.07 -9.17 -6.54
CA ILE A 495 25.43 -9.49 -7.93
C ILE A 495 24.21 -9.68 -8.84
N LYS A 496 24.39 -9.42 -10.14
CA LYS A 496 23.40 -9.69 -11.18
C LYS A 496 23.77 -10.94 -11.97
N ILE A 497 22.82 -11.86 -12.12
CA ILE A 497 22.99 -13.14 -12.83
C ILE A 497 21.84 -13.40 -13.81
N PRO A 498 22.02 -14.22 -14.86
CA PRO A 498 20.91 -14.76 -15.66
C PRO A 498 19.85 -15.44 -14.77
N SER A 499 18.57 -15.23 -15.11
CA SER A 499 17.45 -15.65 -14.25
C SER A 499 17.42 -17.16 -14.01
N LYS A 500 17.79 -17.97 -15.02
CA LYS A 500 17.84 -19.43 -14.93
C LYS A 500 18.90 -19.96 -13.96
N ARG A 501 19.83 -19.12 -13.52
CA ARG A 501 20.86 -19.46 -12.51
C ARG A 501 20.42 -19.15 -11.08
N GLY A 502 19.23 -18.57 -10.87
CA GLY A 502 18.66 -18.31 -9.55
C GLY A 502 18.66 -19.53 -8.61
N PRO A 503 18.19 -20.73 -9.07
CA PRO A 503 18.24 -21.96 -8.28
C PRO A 503 19.65 -22.32 -7.80
N GLN A 504 20.65 -22.22 -8.69
CA GLN A 504 22.03 -22.52 -8.34
C GLN A 504 22.59 -21.49 -7.36
N ALA A 505 22.25 -20.21 -7.52
CA ALA A 505 22.66 -19.19 -6.57
C ALA A 505 22.07 -19.44 -5.17
N LEU A 506 20.79 -19.82 -5.10
CA LEU A 506 20.15 -20.17 -3.83
C LEU A 506 20.85 -21.34 -3.15
N ARG A 507 21.16 -22.42 -3.89
CA ARG A 507 21.92 -23.57 -3.36
C ARG A 507 23.25 -23.14 -2.76
N LEU A 508 24.04 -22.41 -3.56
CA LEU A 508 25.35 -21.92 -3.13
C LEU A 508 25.25 -21.07 -1.85
N ILE A 509 24.26 -20.20 -1.74
CA ILE A 509 24.07 -19.35 -0.54
C ILE A 509 23.67 -20.19 0.69
N LEU A 510 22.76 -21.15 0.52
CA LEU A 510 22.28 -21.99 1.63
C LEU A 510 23.33 -22.99 2.10
N ASP A 511 24.02 -23.64 1.16
CA ASP A 511 25.14 -24.56 1.45
C ASP A 511 26.25 -23.84 2.20
N ASP A 512 26.59 -22.63 1.74
CA ASP A 512 27.62 -21.82 2.38
C ASP A 512 27.21 -21.39 3.79
N PHE A 513 25.95 -21.00 4.00
CA PHE A 513 25.43 -20.68 5.33
C PHE A 513 25.48 -21.91 6.24
N GLU A 514 25.02 -23.07 5.79
CA GLU A 514 25.01 -24.30 6.57
C GLU A 514 26.43 -24.75 6.99
N GLN A 515 27.41 -24.60 6.10
CA GLN A 515 28.78 -25.04 6.33
C GLN A 515 29.58 -24.10 7.23
N ASN A 516 29.32 -22.79 7.15
CA ASN A 516 30.19 -21.76 7.73
C ASN A 516 29.54 -20.90 8.81
N ALA A 517 28.24 -21.08 9.10
CA ALA A 517 27.58 -20.41 10.21
C ALA A 517 28.01 -20.96 11.57
N ASN A 518 28.15 -20.07 12.55
CA ASN A 518 28.34 -20.48 13.93
C ASN A 518 27.03 -21.09 14.49
N THR A 519 27.13 -21.93 15.51
CA THR A 519 25.95 -22.50 16.17
C THR A 519 25.01 -21.40 16.68
N GLY A 520 23.76 -21.40 16.19
CA GLY A 520 22.75 -20.41 16.56
C GLY A 520 22.87 -19.06 15.85
N GLU A 521 23.80 -18.88 14.93
CA GLU A 521 23.95 -17.66 14.15
C GLU A 521 22.79 -17.48 13.17
N THR A 522 22.19 -16.29 13.14
CA THR A 522 21.16 -15.94 12.15
C THR A 522 21.81 -15.72 10.78
N PHE A 523 21.04 -15.83 9.70
CA PHE A 523 21.58 -15.53 8.36
C PHE A 523 22.07 -14.09 8.24
N VAL A 524 21.40 -13.13 8.92
CA VAL A 524 21.80 -11.72 8.88
C VAL A 524 23.17 -11.54 9.53
N ASP A 525 23.38 -12.12 10.70
CA ASP A 525 24.66 -12.01 11.43
C ASP A 525 25.79 -12.71 10.65
N TYR A 526 25.49 -13.89 10.10
CA TYR A 526 26.39 -14.60 9.20
C TYR A 526 26.82 -13.73 8.01
N TYR A 527 25.84 -13.13 7.32
CA TYR A 527 26.12 -12.27 6.19
C TYR A 527 26.95 -11.05 6.59
N VAL A 528 26.63 -10.40 7.71
CA VAL A 528 27.38 -9.24 8.22
C VAL A 528 28.82 -9.61 8.55
N ARG A 529 29.06 -10.80 9.12
CA ARG A 529 30.40 -11.31 9.44
C ARG A 529 31.25 -11.57 8.19
N GLN A 530 30.66 -12.16 7.14
CA GLN A 530 31.38 -12.46 5.89
C GLN A 530 31.55 -11.22 4.99
N GLY A 531 30.50 -10.39 4.90
CA GLY A 531 30.45 -9.16 4.12
C GLY A 531 30.12 -9.33 2.64
N GLU A 532 29.66 -8.25 2.01
CA GLU A 532 29.19 -8.22 0.60
C GLU A 532 30.23 -8.77 -0.40
N LYS A 533 31.51 -8.38 -0.24
CA LYS A 533 32.59 -8.76 -1.17
C LYS A 533 32.82 -10.27 -1.21
N TYR A 534 32.66 -10.93 -0.07
CA TYR A 534 32.78 -12.38 0.02
C TYR A 534 31.75 -13.07 -0.90
N PHE A 535 30.46 -12.72 -0.73
CA PHE A 535 29.40 -13.26 -1.57
C PHE A 535 29.49 -12.82 -3.03
N TYR A 536 29.98 -11.61 -3.30
CA TYR A 536 30.19 -11.15 -4.67
C TYR A 536 31.18 -12.04 -5.42
N GLU A 537 32.38 -12.26 -4.86
CA GLU A 537 33.39 -13.11 -5.51
C GLU A 537 32.94 -14.58 -5.58
N PHE A 538 32.24 -15.05 -4.54
CA PHE A 538 31.66 -16.40 -4.49
C PHE A 538 30.62 -16.65 -5.60
N LEU A 539 29.72 -15.69 -5.84
CA LEU A 539 28.64 -15.82 -6.84
C LEU A 539 29.05 -15.36 -8.25
N LYS A 540 30.21 -14.70 -8.39
CA LYS A 540 30.73 -14.16 -9.65
C LYS A 540 30.71 -15.14 -10.83
N PRO A 541 31.05 -16.43 -10.67
CA PRO A 541 30.99 -17.38 -11.78
C PRO A 541 29.58 -17.50 -12.40
N LEU A 542 28.51 -17.30 -11.62
CA LEU A 542 27.14 -17.33 -12.13
C LEU A 542 26.77 -16.10 -12.97
N SER A 543 27.58 -15.05 -12.99
CA SER A 543 27.30 -13.83 -13.76
C SER A 543 27.79 -13.88 -15.21
N ASP A 544 28.53 -14.93 -15.61
CA ASP A 544 29.08 -15.05 -16.96
C ASP A 544 27.97 -15.07 -18.03
N THR A 545 28.11 -14.26 -19.06
CA THR A 545 27.13 -14.14 -20.16
C THR A 545 27.62 -14.72 -21.48
N THR A 546 28.85 -15.24 -21.51
CA THR A 546 29.48 -15.79 -22.72
C THR A 546 29.02 -17.21 -23.03
N ASN A 547 28.43 -17.90 -22.05
CA ASN A 547 27.99 -19.29 -22.11
C ASN A 547 26.47 -19.47 -21.97
N LEU A 548 25.67 -18.45 -22.33
CA LEU A 548 24.21 -18.56 -22.30
C LEU A 548 23.69 -19.51 -23.38
N VAL A 549 22.70 -20.32 -23.02
CA VAL A 549 21.98 -21.23 -23.91
C VAL A 549 20.60 -20.67 -24.27
N GLU A 550 19.89 -21.32 -25.20
CA GLU A 550 18.58 -20.84 -25.68
C GLU A 550 17.56 -20.64 -24.54
N ASP A 551 17.53 -21.54 -23.55
CA ASP A 551 16.61 -21.44 -22.39
C ASP A 551 16.92 -20.22 -21.49
N ASP A 552 18.16 -19.71 -21.48
CA ASP A 552 18.50 -18.49 -20.72
C ASP A 552 17.78 -17.25 -21.28
N PHE A 553 17.30 -17.30 -22.52
CA PHE A 553 16.54 -16.25 -23.17
C PHE A 553 15.03 -16.43 -23.02
N ILE A 554 14.58 -17.35 -22.17
CA ILE A 554 13.17 -17.57 -21.82
C ILE A 554 12.99 -17.26 -20.33
N ASP A 555 11.98 -16.46 -20.00
CA ASP A 555 11.69 -16.12 -18.60
C ASP A 555 10.94 -17.26 -17.88
N TRP A 556 11.03 -17.31 -16.56
CA TRP A 556 10.38 -18.35 -15.77
C TRP A 556 8.85 -18.32 -15.95
N GLY A 557 8.24 -19.49 -16.15
CA GLY A 557 6.79 -19.63 -16.38
C GLY A 557 6.33 -19.30 -17.82
N HIS A 558 7.26 -19.01 -18.74
CA HIS A 558 6.96 -18.72 -20.13
C HIS A 558 7.59 -19.73 -21.10
N ASN A 559 7.05 -19.78 -22.32
CA ASN A 559 7.52 -20.64 -23.41
C ASN A 559 7.93 -19.88 -24.68
N LYS A 560 8.00 -18.54 -24.60
CA LYS A 560 8.38 -17.65 -25.69
C LYS A 560 9.68 -16.92 -25.35
N PRO A 561 10.46 -16.51 -26.36
CA PRO A 561 11.64 -15.68 -26.15
C PRO A 561 11.32 -14.42 -25.34
N TYR A 562 12.21 -14.07 -24.43
CA TYR A 562 12.10 -12.90 -23.59
C TYR A 562 12.16 -11.62 -24.42
N ILE A 563 11.15 -10.77 -24.23
CA ILE A 563 11.11 -9.44 -24.79
C ILE A 563 11.01 -8.46 -23.63
N LYS A 564 12.00 -7.58 -23.52
CA LYS A 564 11.97 -6.50 -22.55
C LYS A 564 10.92 -5.47 -22.95
N ALA A 565 9.71 -5.66 -22.46
CA ALA A 565 8.60 -4.73 -22.62
C ALA A 565 8.23 -4.15 -21.23
N VAL A 566 8.90 -3.06 -20.88
CA VAL A 566 8.59 -2.28 -19.67
C VAL A 566 7.67 -1.13 -20.11
N GLY A 567 6.39 -1.23 -19.76
CA GLY A 567 5.41 -0.18 -19.98
C GLY A 567 5.57 0.99 -19.02
N ILE A 568 4.68 1.97 -19.14
CA ILE A 568 4.61 3.10 -18.22
C ILE A 568 3.77 2.65 -17.02
N GLY A 569 4.32 2.71 -15.82
CA GLY A 569 3.53 2.47 -14.62
C GLY A 569 2.45 3.53 -14.51
N GLU A 570 1.21 3.19 -14.21
CA GLU A 570 0.15 4.22 -14.19
C GLU A 570 0.28 5.22 -13.05
N CYS A 571 0.97 4.82 -11.99
CA CYS A 571 1.50 5.73 -11.00
C CYS A 571 2.75 6.50 -11.48
N ALA A 572 3.03 6.58 -12.77
CA ALA A 572 4.12 7.27 -13.45
C ALA A 572 3.52 8.05 -14.64
N GLY A 573 2.85 9.18 -14.34
CA GLY A 573 2.29 10.06 -15.35
C GLY A 573 3.29 11.02 -15.97
N VAL A 574 3.01 11.41 -17.22
CA VAL A 574 3.64 12.47 -18.00
C VAL A 574 2.68 13.65 -17.99
N VAL A 575 3.20 14.85 -17.72
CA VAL A 575 2.48 16.14 -17.75
C VAL A 575 2.22 16.55 -19.20
N ILE A 576 1.04 17.06 -19.55
CA ILE A 576 0.84 18.20 -20.50
C ILE A 576 -0.62 18.68 -20.56
N ASP A 577 -0.72 19.98 -20.89
CA ASP A 577 -1.83 20.94 -21.06
C ASP A 577 -2.91 20.96 -19.97
N LEU A 578 -2.55 21.64 -18.88
CA LEU A 578 -3.23 21.59 -17.59
C LEU A 578 -4.13 22.81 -17.33
N VAL A 579 -4.08 23.89 -18.12
CA VAL A 579 -4.63 25.18 -17.66
C VAL A 579 -6.15 25.15 -17.54
N ALA A 580 -6.86 24.77 -18.61
CA ALA A 580 -8.32 24.68 -18.58
C ALA A 580 -8.82 23.60 -17.61
N THR A 581 -8.15 22.44 -17.58
CA THR A 581 -8.45 21.35 -16.66
C THR A 581 -8.30 21.79 -15.20
N LEU A 582 -7.24 22.51 -14.85
CA LEU A 582 -7.02 23.01 -13.50
C LEU A 582 -8.07 24.05 -13.09
N LEU A 583 -8.52 24.92 -14.00
CA LEU A 583 -9.58 25.88 -13.71
C LEU A 583 -10.93 25.18 -13.49
N PHE A 584 -11.24 24.16 -14.29
CA PHE A 584 -12.42 23.32 -14.06
C PHE A 584 -12.33 22.56 -12.73
N GLU A 585 -11.17 21.97 -12.41
CA GLU A 585 -10.94 21.34 -11.11
C GLU A 585 -11.07 22.35 -9.96
N SER A 586 -10.64 23.60 -10.16
CA SER A 586 -10.75 24.66 -9.15
C SER A 586 -12.20 25.01 -8.84
N GLU A 587 -13.06 25.07 -9.86
CA GLU A 587 -14.51 25.25 -9.72
C GLU A 587 -15.14 24.07 -8.96
N GLU A 588 -14.80 22.84 -9.35
CA GLU A 588 -15.26 21.62 -8.66
C GLU A 588 -14.86 21.64 -7.17
N LYS A 589 -13.67 22.15 -6.83
CA LYS A 589 -13.25 22.30 -5.42
C LYS A 589 -14.03 23.38 -4.68
N LEU A 590 -14.43 24.48 -5.34
CA LEU A 590 -15.31 25.48 -4.70
C LEU A 590 -16.70 24.90 -4.42
N ASP A 591 -17.23 24.07 -5.31
CA ASP A 591 -18.52 23.42 -5.08
C ASP A 591 -18.45 22.41 -3.94
N ASN A 592 -17.39 21.60 -3.88
CA ASN A 592 -17.12 20.73 -2.73
C ASN A 592 -16.96 21.53 -1.43
N ALA A 593 -16.35 22.72 -1.50
CA ALA A 593 -16.20 23.60 -0.33
C ALA A 593 -17.55 24.14 0.18
N LYS A 594 -18.46 24.52 -0.73
CA LYS A 594 -19.83 24.94 -0.38
C LYS A 594 -20.63 23.81 0.24
N GLU A 595 -20.56 22.63 -0.34
CA GLU A 595 -21.23 21.43 0.17
C GLU A 595 -20.75 21.10 1.58
N ALA A 596 -19.43 21.03 1.79
CA ALA A 596 -18.85 20.81 3.11
C ALA A 596 -19.24 21.90 4.12
N PHE A 597 -19.29 23.15 3.71
CA PHE A 597 -19.74 24.26 4.55
C PHE A 597 -21.20 24.07 5.00
N ASN A 598 -22.09 23.77 4.06
CA ASN A 598 -23.52 23.57 4.33
C ASN A 598 -23.78 22.35 5.24
N GLU A 599 -22.90 21.36 5.23
CA GLU A 599 -22.94 20.19 6.11
C GLU A 599 -22.27 20.42 7.49
N GLY A 600 -21.75 21.63 7.75
CA GLY A 600 -21.04 21.95 8.99
C GLY A 600 -19.61 21.40 9.08
N ARG A 601 -19.06 20.85 7.99
CA ARG A 601 -17.68 20.35 7.88
C ARG A 601 -16.73 21.49 7.53
N TYR A 602 -16.57 22.45 8.44
CA TYR A 602 -15.83 23.70 8.19
C TYR A 602 -14.36 23.48 7.83
N ALA A 603 -13.67 22.55 8.50
CA ALA A 603 -12.27 22.21 8.17
C ALA A 603 -12.11 21.70 6.73
N ASP A 604 -13.07 20.88 6.26
CA ASP A 604 -13.07 20.34 4.91
C ASP A 604 -13.37 21.43 3.88
N SER A 605 -14.34 22.31 4.17
CA SER A 605 -14.64 23.48 3.34
C SER A 605 -13.42 24.39 3.14
N ILE A 606 -12.69 24.66 4.22
CA ILE A 606 -11.45 25.43 4.18
C ILE A 606 -10.40 24.73 3.32
N TYR A 607 -10.23 23.41 3.46
CA TYR A 607 -9.22 22.67 2.70
C TYR A 607 -9.56 22.58 1.21
N HIS A 608 -10.83 22.42 0.86
CA HIS A 608 -11.30 22.49 -0.52
C HIS A 608 -11.06 23.88 -1.13
N SER A 609 -11.34 24.94 -0.37
CA SER A 609 -11.05 26.33 -0.77
C SER A 609 -9.55 26.55 -1.01
N TYR A 610 -8.70 26.04 -0.12
CA TYR A 610 -7.23 26.02 -0.28
C TYR A 610 -6.80 25.32 -1.57
N THR A 611 -7.38 24.16 -1.85
CA THR A 611 -7.07 23.41 -3.08
C THR A 611 -7.45 24.21 -4.32
N SER A 612 -8.59 24.92 -4.29
CA SER A 612 -9.01 25.82 -5.38
C SER A 612 -8.03 26.97 -5.61
N TYR A 613 -7.55 27.62 -4.55
CA TYR A 613 -6.49 28.64 -4.64
C TYR A 613 -5.24 28.11 -5.35
N ILE A 614 -4.75 26.95 -4.91
CA ILE A 614 -3.54 26.34 -5.44
C ILE A 614 -3.72 25.94 -6.92
N ASN A 615 -4.83 25.30 -7.27
CA ASN A 615 -5.10 24.89 -8.64
C ASN A 615 -5.24 26.11 -9.57
N THR A 616 -5.95 27.15 -9.13
CA THR A 616 -6.13 28.39 -9.88
C THR A 616 -4.79 29.10 -10.12
N ALA A 617 -3.97 29.28 -9.08
CA ALA A 617 -2.65 29.89 -9.20
C ALA A 617 -1.71 29.05 -10.08
N LYS A 618 -1.76 27.72 -9.96
CA LYS A 618 -1.01 26.79 -10.80
C LYS A 618 -1.40 26.93 -12.27
N ALA A 619 -2.69 27.08 -12.58
CA ALA A 619 -3.18 27.23 -13.95
C ALA A 619 -2.54 28.46 -14.62
N LEU A 620 -2.55 29.60 -13.92
CA LEU A 620 -1.96 30.85 -14.43
C LEU A 620 -0.43 30.77 -14.57
N LEU A 621 0.26 30.19 -13.58
CA LEU A 621 1.71 29.99 -13.63
C LEU A 621 2.15 29.08 -14.79
N LEU A 622 1.36 28.04 -15.10
CA LEU A 622 1.62 27.18 -16.25
C LEU A 622 1.40 27.92 -17.58
N GLY A 623 0.42 28.82 -17.66
CA GLY A 623 0.26 29.73 -18.79
C GLY A 623 1.50 30.60 -19.06
N GLU A 624 2.24 30.93 -18.00
CA GLU A 624 3.51 31.68 -18.04
C GLU A 624 4.76 30.77 -18.09
N ASN A 625 4.59 29.48 -18.42
CA ASN A 625 5.65 28.48 -18.50
C ASN A 625 6.51 28.33 -17.23
N LYS A 626 5.93 28.59 -16.05
CA LYS A 626 6.61 28.40 -14.75
C LYS A 626 6.51 26.97 -14.26
N LYS A 627 7.50 26.56 -13.46
CA LYS A 627 7.54 25.21 -12.87
C LYS A 627 6.76 25.19 -11.56
N THR A 628 5.85 24.23 -11.42
CA THR A 628 4.95 24.14 -10.27
C THR A 628 5.18 22.86 -9.47
N ASN A 629 6.43 22.68 -8.97
CA ASN A 629 6.87 21.42 -8.36
C ASN A 629 6.25 21.15 -6.99
N THR A 630 5.93 22.18 -6.21
CA THR A 630 5.33 22.09 -4.87
C THR A 630 4.24 23.15 -4.73
N GLN A 631 3.28 22.96 -3.81
CA GLN A 631 2.24 23.98 -3.57
C GLN A 631 2.84 25.23 -2.93
N ALA A 632 3.77 25.06 -1.98
CA ALA A 632 4.50 26.20 -1.41
C ALA A 632 5.25 27.02 -2.47
N GLY A 633 5.83 26.34 -3.47
CA GLY A 633 6.49 27.00 -4.60
C GLY A 633 5.52 27.67 -5.56
N ILE A 634 4.29 27.16 -5.72
CA ILE A 634 3.21 27.83 -6.48
C ILE A 634 2.85 29.15 -5.81
N VAL A 635 2.61 29.14 -4.50
CA VAL A 635 2.24 30.34 -3.74
C VAL A 635 3.30 31.43 -3.89
N LYS A 636 4.57 31.08 -3.62
CA LYS A 636 5.69 32.02 -3.76
C LYS A 636 5.82 32.60 -5.17
N GLN A 637 5.77 31.76 -6.20
CA GLN A 637 5.92 32.23 -7.58
C GLN A 637 4.74 33.07 -8.06
N PHE A 638 3.54 32.81 -7.53
CA PHE A 638 2.37 33.61 -7.88
C PHE A 638 2.50 35.04 -7.36
N ASP A 639 2.99 35.21 -6.13
CA ASP A 639 3.32 36.54 -5.59
C ASP A 639 4.33 37.27 -6.47
N GLU A 640 5.48 36.64 -6.74
CA GLU A 640 6.56 37.21 -7.54
C GLU A 640 6.12 37.61 -8.96
N LEU A 641 5.26 36.80 -9.60
CA LEU A 641 4.92 36.99 -11.01
C LEU A 641 3.64 37.78 -11.26
N PHE A 642 2.62 37.65 -10.41
CA PHE A 642 1.30 38.23 -10.65
C PHE A 642 0.93 39.34 -9.68
N VAL A 643 1.30 39.23 -8.41
CA VAL A 643 0.95 40.22 -7.38
C VAL A 643 1.93 41.39 -7.42
N GLU A 644 3.24 41.13 -7.30
CA GLU A 644 4.29 42.16 -7.29
C GLU A 644 4.36 42.96 -8.61
N THR A 645 3.99 42.33 -9.72
CA THR A 645 3.92 42.96 -11.04
C THR A 645 2.58 43.67 -11.31
N ASN A 646 1.65 43.64 -10.37
CA ASN A 646 0.28 44.17 -10.48
C ASN A 646 -0.55 43.60 -11.64
N LYS A 647 -0.22 42.39 -12.13
CA LYS A 647 -1.05 41.69 -13.13
C LYS A 647 -2.38 41.24 -12.52
N ILE A 648 -2.39 40.80 -11.26
CA ILE A 648 -3.59 40.41 -10.52
C ILE A 648 -3.56 41.06 -9.14
N ASN A 649 -4.61 41.81 -8.80
CA ASN A 649 -4.74 42.47 -7.51
C ASN A 649 -5.34 41.52 -6.44
N VAL A 650 -4.53 41.22 -5.42
CA VAL A 650 -4.87 40.45 -4.21
C VAL A 650 -4.68 41.37 -3.00
N GLU A 651 -5.53 41.22 -1.97
CA GLU A 651 -5.39 41.99 -0.73
C GLU A 651 -4.15 41.50 0.05
N GLY A 652 -3.12 42.34 0.16
CA GLY A 652 -1.82 41.94 0.71
C GLY A 652 -1.01 41.08 -0.27
N SER A 653 -0.46 39.96 0.18
CA SER A 653 0.15 38.95 -0.69
C SER A 653 -0.78 37.74 -0.88
N PHE A 654 -0.61 37.00 -1.97
CA PHE A 654 -1.25 35.72 -2.17
C PHE A 654 -0.85 34.71 -1.08
N ALA A 655 0.40 34.74 -0.62
CA ALA A 655 0.83 33.97 0.55
C ALA A 655 0.03 34.31 1.81
N ASP A 656 -0.21 35.60 2.08
CA ASP A 656 -1.00 36.02 3.24
C ASP A 656 -2.42 35.48 3.16
N VAL A 657 -3.05 35.57 1.98
CA VAL A 657 -4.39 35.03 1.76
C VAL A 657 -4.41 33.51 1.93
N VAL A 658 -3.56 32.78 1.21
CA VAL A 658 -3.58 31.31 1.18
C VAL A 658 -3.22 30.71 2.54
N TYR A 659 -2.20 31.23 3.23
CA TYR A 659 -1.75 30.71 4.51
C TYR A 659 -2.59 31.18 5.71
N GLN A 660 -3.74 31.81 5.50
CA GLN A 660 -4.74 31.91 6.57
C GLN A 660 -5.19 30.52 7.07
N ILE A 661 -5.13 29.49 6.21
CA ILE A 661 -5.54 28.12 6.54
C ILE A 661 -4.84 27.56 7.78
N ASN A 662 -3.59 27.95 8.06
CA ASN A 662 -2.85 27.48 9.24
C ASN A 662 -2.62 28.55 10.30
N LYS A 663 -3.31 29.69 10.19
CA LYS A 663 -3.30 30.79 11.17
C LYS A 663 -4.62 30.92 11.92
N ASN A 664 -5.63 30.12 11.58
CA ASN A 664 -6.98 30.21 12.14
C ASN A 664 -7.52 28.82 12.48
N GLU A 665 -8.35 28.77 13.52
CA GLU A 665 -9.17 27.60 13.81
C GLU A 665 -10.28 27.44 12.75
N PRO A 666 -10.70 26.21 12.44
CA PRO A 666 -11.73 25.94 11.43
C PRO A 666 -13.14 26.25 11.94
N THR A 667 -13.40 27.52 12.26
CA THR A 667 -14.71 28.03 12.66
C THR A 667 -15.61 28.28 11.46
N GLU A 668 -16.93 28.30 11.68
CA GLU A 668 -17.91 28.66 10.65
C GLU A 668 -17.60 30.02 10.01
N ALA A 669 -17.31 31.03 10.84
CA ALA A 669 -17.02 32.39 10.38
C ALA A 669 -15.78 32.42 9.46
N PHE A 670 -14.70 31.74 9.87
CA PHE A 670 -13.49 31.67 9.06
C PHE A 670 -13.72 30.87 7.76
N ALA A 671 -14.43 29.73 7.83
CA ALA A 671 -14.73 28.94 6.64
C ALA A 671 -15.56 29.73 5.61
N ALA A 672 -16.58 30.46 6.05
CA ALA A 672 -17.40 31.31 5.18
C ALA A 672 -16.56 32.41 4.52
N GLN A 673 -15.73 33.10 5.31
CA GLN A 673 -14.84 34.15 4.82
C GLN A 673 -13.83 33.60 3.80
N TYR A 674 -13.16 32.50 4.13
CA TYR A 674 -12.11 31.91 3.30
C TYR A 674 -12.66 31.36 1.98
N LEU A 675 -13.85 30.75 2.01
CA LEU A 675 -14.56 30.30 0.81
C LEU A 675 -14.92 31.46 -0.12
N ASP A 676 -15.53 32.52 0.41
CA ASP A 676 -15.87 33.70 -0.39
C ASP A 676 -14.62 34.37 -0.99
N GLN A 677 -13.53 34.47 -0.23
CA GLN A 677 -12.25 34.94 -0.75
C GLN A 677 -11.73 34.06 -1.90
N ALA A 678 -11.91 32.72 -1.82
CA ALA A 678 -11.48 31.78 -2.85
C ALA A 678 -12.30 31.93 -4.14
N GLU A 679 -13.62 32.09 -4.02
CA GLU A 679 -14.49 32.34 -5.17
C GLU A 679 -14.15 33.64 -5.89
N ARG A 680 -13.90 34.71 -5.14
CA ARG A 680 -13.49 36.00 -5.72
C ARG A 680 -12.15 35.90 -6.43
N PHE A 681 -11.18 35.18 -5.85
CA PHE A 681 -9.88 34.95 -6.46
C PHE A 681 -10.02 34.16 -7.77
N TYR A 682 -10.77 33.06 -7.75
CA TYR A 682 -11.06 32.26 -8.95
C TYR A 682 -11.66 33.10 -10.07
N LYS A 683 -12.72 33.88 -9.78
CA LYS A 683 -13.37 34.75 -10.78
C LYS A 683 -12.40 35.78 -11.37
N LYS A 684 -11.52 36.38 -10.57
CA LYS A 684 -10.50 37.31 -11.06
C LYS A 684 -9.48 36.62 -11.98
N ALA A 685 -9.01 35.44 -11.59
CA ALA A 685 -8.04 34.67 -12.36
C ALA A 685 -8.61 34.16 -13.68
N ASP A 686 -9.85 33.66 -13.68
CA ASP A 686 -10.56 33.24 -14.89
C ASP A 686 -10.80 34.41 -15.86
N ALA A 687 -11.21 35.57 -15.34
CA ALA A 687 -11.38 36.77 -16.15
C ALA A 687 -10.05 37.24 -16.78
N PHE A 688 -8.96 37.25 -16.00
CA PHE A 688 -7.62 37.55 -16.50
C PHE A 688 -7.22 36.59 -17.62
N ARG A 689 -7.46 35.28 -17.44
CA ARG A 689 -7.11 34.28 -18.45
C ARG A 689 -7.90 34.43 -19.74
N LYS A 690 -9.20 34.73 -19.65
CA LYS A 690 -10.04 34.98 -20.85
C LYS A 690 -9.50 36.15 -21.67
N GLN A 691 -9.08 37.23 -21.01
CA GLN A 691 -8.44 38.37 -21.70
C GLN A 691 -7.14 37.97 -22.40
N GLU A 692 -6.26 37.18 -21.76
CA GLU A 692 -5.03 36.72 -22.40
C GLU A 692 -5.27 35.85 -23.63
N VAL A 693 -6.27 34.96 -23.59
CA VAL A 693 -6.61 34.09 -24.71
C VAL A 693 -7.23 34.90 -25.86
N GLU A 694 -8.11 35.86 -25.55
CA GLU A 694 -8.70 36.77 -26.54
C GLU A 694 -7.64 37.67 -27.21
N HIS A 695 -6.59 38.06 -26.49
CA HIS A 695 -5.48 38.86 -27.06
C HIS A 695 -4.42 38.03 -27.81
N ALA A 696 -4.38 36.71 -27.59
CA ALA A 696 -3.47 35.79 -28.27
C ALA A 696 -4.10 35.12 -29.52
N SER A 697 -5.41 35.25 -29.69
CA SER A 697 -6.20 34.82 -30.85
C SER A 697 -6.23 35.91 -31.92
#